data_AF-A0A174FTN9-F1
#
_entry.id   AF-A0A174FTN9-F1
#
_cell.length_a   1.000
_cell.length_b   1.000
_cell.length_c   1.000
_cell.angle_alpha   90.00
_cell.angle_beta   90.00
_cell.angle_gamma   90.00
#
_symmetry.space_group_name_H-M   'P 1'
#
loop_
_entity.id
_entity.type
_entity.pdbx_description
1 polymer ?
#
loop_
_entity_poly.entity_id
_entity_poly.type
_entity_poly.pdbx_seq_one_letter_code
_entity_poly.pdbx_strand_id
1 'polypeptide(L)'
;MKKRMAILMSMAIAANMIASVPVCAADIFTDSMTTDSEITQEADDDSFSDGLGTPDFADEQENVQVAQDEGTQSVKEPPEVIAEYESGSFANVCKLKTSLNSRYVEQITGISINGTEWNEVTYSWDLTGTTYIKKDSDGYVGLSPDRLEVGNEIVITSTGYKDLTLKVTGTGKHWNVEKVTSQSEPEQTKDAPTFAGDQVEISGTDYKIIKPADENNVSDYISKIKEISVDRTVWDKTDYAIALYGRKAYCPDSSNNRVVFDSTVLHTGNVITIKSDGYKELYLKVTAEGNDFKVVTADSGETNINGASNGVNTLHVRLKGYFESAVTGQQKYDAVSGASTSVSSNKNSNVVVEAADLPDGQEPVEADWKELKETGVKIDTKNTKVNIDSESGMAGMYSTYDSSLSLSGTPAKIGTYPVNVTVTDESGRTVTSNELTFKVYSTKEKLADHLKLDNATQTADRKYMYDMDPWVIPDFNDTDDIVTVPAEIKAWYGSHTSGTYGELGYAVSEGEATTQTLIIPAGCDLTMVNMKVLSSVKIKVENGGTLNLRDSSIYGQIEVENGGTISVNHDDYSGKFLTGTSINGQLILNDGATIRNSMIYSNTNFLPNGTQARHNTSPVVVISGNVKVEGKVYIKGDEAATGTDPATGKSYSGQPALKVSSGTLTIGEGSQLAAYGGGNIATTSVGGAAVILDNGTISGAGTLIAVAGRGDGDNGGNAVEGTGNVETAKAYLEGGSAYSFMNKNAEPGKAYTESVTISPSTKGTAVNGKKITSNSESAPDTYWSDITKTPDDKIQNCTISDTTIIQTVNPSPSVNPSPSVNPSPSVNPTVTPVPTVTPIPDAYPEGTEEDRNGNLVTSEGIVISSDGTVTLPDGTKLTPDADGKKPTVNKDETVTDTKGNTYSTDGSITDSDGNYTRPAKAVIKNVSVSKNSVKMVLNEECKGALKYDYVIGTSEDMLKTGQYTKVLKNQEELKSAFAYMDKGTWYVACHAWFKGEDGKKVFGQWSEIHKVDVSAITPQAPVISKVIVKGSTVTVKYTKSKNAQGYDVVLSDTLTKTNGQKCPAVSGENYYVKKIKGNTVTVTFKNVKSGTYYIGLHAWNRTSEDNSKTFSEWSNVRKVKMK
;
A
#
# COMPACT_ATOMS: atom_id res chain seq x y z
N MET A 1 -8.11 -45.88 -13.74
CA MET A 1 -6.98 -46.09 -14.67
C MET A 1 -5.79 -45.18 -14.31
N LYS A 2 -5.09 -45.49 -13.21
CA LYS A 2 -3.82 -44.85 -12.81
C LYS A 2 -2.84 -45.92 -12.29
N LYS A 3 -2.50 -46.85 -13.17
CA LYS A 3 -1.39 -47.80 -13.01
C LYS A 3 -0.70 -47.87 -14.38
N ARG A 4 0.34 -47.06 -14.56
CA ARG A 4 1.44 -47.15 -15.56
C ARG A 4 2.07 -45.77 -15.72
N MET A 5 3.23 -45.58 -15.08
CA MET A 5 4.36 -44.71 -15.45
C MET A 5 5.23 -44.32 -14.23
N ALA A 6 5.35 -45.21 -13.25
CA ALA A 6 6.63 -45.39 -12.57
C ALA A 6 7.38 -46.45 -13.38
N ILE A 7 8.32 -46.01 -14.21
CA ILE A 7 9.44 -46.72 -14.90
C ILE A 7 9.81 -45.78 -16.07
N LEU A 8 10.66 -44.79 -15.78
CA LEU A 8 11.54 -44.07 -16.71
C LEU A 8 12.20 -42.90 -15.95
N MET A 9 13.01 -43.23 -14.93
CA MET A 9 14.06 -42.33 -14.42
C MET A 9 14.99 -43.15 -13.52
N SER A 10 15.74 -44.04 -14.15
CA SER A 10 16.89 -44.71 -13.55
C SER A 10 17.72 -45.31 -14.68
N MET A 11 18.54 -44.48 -15.33
CA MET A 11 19.73 -44.90 -16.09
C MET A 11 20.55 -43.67 -16.51
N ALA A 12 21.88 -43.83 -16.47
CA ALA A 12 22.96 -42.93 -16.91
C ALA A 12 23.53 -41.91 -15.89
N ILE A 13 24.17 -42.45 -14.85
CA ILE A 13 25.45 -41.91 -14.36
C ILE A 13 26.56 -42.69 -15.09
N ALA A 14 27.50 -41.97 -15.72
CA ALA A 14 28.92 -42.29 -15.98
C ALA A 14 29.37 -41.89 -17.39
N ALA A 15 30.24 -40.87 -17.50
CA ALA A 15 31.50 -40.94 -18.25
C ALA A 15 32.35 -39.65 -18.06
N ASN A 16 33.60 -39.88 -17.65
CA ASN A 16 34.84 -39.10 -17.86
C ASN A 16 35.24 -37.98 -16.89
N MET A 17 35.99 -38.41 -15.86
CA MET A 17 37.16 -37.72 -15.30
C MET A 17 38.41 -37.89 -16.21
N ILE A 18 39.38 -36.97 -16.07
CA ILE A 18 40.87 -37.11 -15.98
C ILE A 18 41.43 -35.68 -16.22
N ALA A 19 41.77 -34.90 -15.19
CA ALA A 19 43.02 -34.83 -14.40
C ALA A 19 44.15 -33.98 -15.03
N SER A 20 44.57 -32.91 -14.34
CA SER A 20 45.99 -32.63 -13.99
C SER A 20 46.12 -31.35 -13.13
N VAL A 21 46.93 -31.47 -12.08
CA VAL A 21 47.58 -30.46 -11.23
C VAL A 21 49.10 -30.80 -11.29
N PRO A 22 50.09 -30.12 -10.65
CA PRO A 22 50.19 -28.76 -10.06
C PRO A 22 51.53 -28.04 -10.43
N VAL A 23 51.71 -26.78 -10.03
CA VAL A 23 53.04 -26.26 -9.60
C VAL A 23 52.85 -25.33 -8.39
N CYS A 24 53.65 -25.58 -7.36
CA CYS A 24 53.68 -24.93 -6.04
C CYS A 24 54.65 -23.73 -5.98
N ALA A 25 54.38 -22.80 -5.06
CA ALA A 25 55.29 -22.19 -4.06
C ALA A 25 54.62 -20.88 -3.55
N ALA A 26 54.14 -20.80 -2.30
CA ALA A 26 54.89 -20.49 -1.06
C ALA A 26 55.51 -19.05 -1.12
N ASP A 27 55.36 -18.14 -0.16
CA ASP A 27 54.87 -18.21 1.22
C ASP A 27 54.89 -16.79 1.85
N ILE A 28 54.00 -16.54 2.84
CA ILE A 28 54.23 -15.80 4.11
C ILE A 28 54.32 -14.24 4.12
N PHE A 29 53.67 -13.43 4.99
CA PHE A 29 52.76 -13.59 6.15
C PHE A 29 52.12 -12.20 6.54
N THR A 30 50.84 -12.22 6.98
CA THR A 30 50.20 -11.58 8.18
C THR A 30 50.23 -10.08 8.48
N ASP A 31 49.26 -9.45 9.17
CA ASP A 31 47.89 -9.78 9.67
C ASP A 31 47.35 -8.54 10.46
N SER A 32 46.04 -8.54 10.76
CA SER A 32 45.30 -7.80 11.80
C SER A 32 45.01 -6.30 11.51
N MET A 33 43.78 -5.75 11.39
CA MET A 33 42.47 -5.92 12.08
C MET A 33 42.66 -5.83 13.61
N THR A 34 42.02 -4.98 14.43
CA THR A 34 40.69 -4.34 14.39
C THR A 34 40.51 -3.49 15.67
N THR A 35 39.63 -2.46 15.62
CA THR A 35 38.61 -2.02 16.64
C THR A 35 39.03 -1.65 18.07
N ASP A 36 38.41 -0.76 18.85
CA ASP A 36 37.27 0.17 18.74
C ASP A 36 37.24 1.08 19.99
N SER A 37 36.50 2.19 19.88
CA SER A 37 35.61 2.81 20.88
C SER A 37 36.08 3.66 22.10
N GLU A 38 35.50 4.88 22.11
CA GLU A 38 34.79 5.64 23.18
C GLU A 38 35.45 6.71 24.09
N ILE A 39 35.05 7.99 23.84
CA ILE A 39 34.35 9.03 24.68
C ILE A 39 34.90 9.33 26.10
N THR A 40 35.22 10.55 26.60
CA THR A 40 34.41 11.80 26.87
C THR A 40 35.25 12.94 27.55
N GLN A 41 34.66 14.15 27.64
CA GLN A 41 34.91 15.37 28.50
C GLN A 41 35.87 16.45 27.94
N GLU A 42 35.45 17.69 27.56
CA GLU A 42 34.81 18.84 28.29
C GLU A 42 35.64 19.35 29.48
N ALA A 43 35.86 20.65 29.77
CA ALA A 43 35.47 21.97 29.26
C ALA A 43 36.48 23.00 29.85
N ASP A 44 36.52 24.24 29.35
CA ASP A 44 36.37 25.47 30.16
C ASP A 44 36.64 26.77 29.39
N ASP A 45 35.89 27.78 29.81
CA ASP A 45 35.58 29.07 29.22
C ASP A 45 36.53 30.20 29.64
N ASP A 46 36.41 31.31 28.90
CA ASP A 46 36.62 32.72 29.27
C ASP A 46 38.00 33.27 29.70
N SER A 47 38.47 34.29 28.98
CA SER A 47 38.64 35.62 29.59
C SER A 47 39.02 36.73 28.58
N PHE A 48 38.56 37.93 28.95
CA PHE A 48 38.42 39.19 28.23
C PHE A 48 39.67 40.10 28.27
N SER A 49 39.57 41.20 27.50
CA SER A 49 40.32 42.48 27.56
C SER A 49 41.69 42.48 26.88
N ASP A 50 42.15 43.51 26.17
CA ASP A 50 41.84 44.95 25.98
C ASP A 50 42.43 45.35 24.58
N GLY A 51 42.05 46.39 23.83
CA GLY A 51 41.41 47.66 24.11
C GLY A 51 42.31 48.80 23.60
N LEU A 52 41.73 49.70 22.79
CA LEU A 52 42.19 51.07 22.43
C LEU A 52 43.13 51.19 21.20
N GLY A 53 42.85 52.01 20.18
CA GLY A 53 41.76 52.96 19.98
C GLY A 53 42.05 53.80 18.74
N THR A 54 41.15 53.73 17.77
CA THR A 54 40.83 54.85 16.87
C THR A 54 40.11 55.94 17.67
N PRO A 55 40.22 57.20 17.24
CA PRO A 55 39.05 58.07 17.19
C PRO A 55 38.87 58.56 15.74
N ASP A 56 37.81 58.20 15.02
CA ASP A 56 36.37 58.40 15.29
C ASP A 56 35.87 59.77 14.79
N PHE A 57 34.59 59.72 14.41
CA PHE A 57 33.65 60.76 14.01
C PHE A 57 33.54 61.06 12.50
N ALA A 58 32.38 60.89 11.87
CA ALA A 58 31.05 60.59 12.39
C ALA A 58 30.10 60.15 11.25
N ASP A 59 29.15 59.28 11.62
CA ASP A 59 27.69 59.32 11.41
C ASP A 59 27.12 59.66 10.02
N GLU A 60 26.01 59.08 9.55
CA GLU A 60 25.14 58.00 9.96
C GLU A 60 24.16 57.77 8.78
N GLN A 61 23.61 56.56 8.73
CA GLN A 61 22.23 56.23 8.29
C GLN A 61 21.82 56.21 6.80
N GLU A 62 21.44 54.98 6.45
CA GLU A 62 20.18 54.53 5.83
C GLU A 62 19.92 54.64 4.32
N ASN A 63 19.74 53.42 3.78
CA ASN A 63 18.74 52.95 2.82
C ASN A 63 18.89 53.23 1.31
N VAL A 64 19.33 52.14 0.64
CA VAL A 64 18.61 51.39 -0.40
C VAL A 64 18.47 51.99 -1.82
N GLN A 65 18.84 51.10 -2.78
CA GLN A 65 18.45 50.97 -4.20
C GLN A 65 19.45 51.37 -5.32
N VAL A 66 19.88 50.32 -6.05
CA VAL A 66 20.14 50.16 -7.51
C VAL A 66 21.37 50.84 -8.16
N ALA A 67 22.31 49.96 -8.55
CA ALA A 67 23.08 49.83 -9.81
C ALA A 67 23.96 50.95 -10.41
N GLN A 68 25.02 50.43 -11.06
CA GLN A 68 25.87 50.95 -12.16
C GLN A 68 27.16 51.73 -11.81
N ASP A 69 28.26 50.96 -11.91
CA ASP A 69 29.29 51.00 -12.97
C ASP A 69 30.27 52.17 -13.15
N GLU A 70 31.48 51.73 -13.53
CA GLU A 70 32.65 52.41 -14.11
C GLU A 70 33.70 53.13 -13.23
N GLY A 71 34.96 52.67 -13.41
CA GLY A 71 36.17 53.38 -12.99
C GLY A 71 37.49 52.60 -13.12
N THR A 72 37.76 51.89 -14.22
CA THR A 72 39.02 51.16 -14.48
C THR A 72 40.19 52.12 -14.79
N GLN A 73 41.33 51.97 -14.10
CA GLN A 73 42.57 52.72 -14.36
C GLN A 73 43.29 52.25 -15.64
N SER A 74 43.82 53.17 -16.44
CA SER A 74 44.56 52.89 -17.69
C SER A 74 46.03 52.49 -17.48
N VAL A 75 46.50 51.44 -18.17
CA VAL A 75 47.90 50.95 -18.19
C VAL A 75 48.85 51.87 -18.98
N LYS A 76 50.12 52.04 -18.55
CA LYS A 76 51.12 52.94 -19.18
C LYS A 76 51.83 52.29 -20.39
N GLU A 77 52.28 53.10 -21.36
CA GLU A 77 53.12 52.64 -22.49
C GLU A 77 54.56 52.35 -22.04
N PRO A 78 55.22 51.28 -22.53
CA PRO A 78 56.61 50.97 -22.20
C PRO A 78 57.60 52.00 -22.80
N PRO A 79 58.74 52.26 -22.14
CA PRO A 79 59.74 53.22 -22.59
C PRO A 79 60.46 52.76 -23.87
N GLU A 80 61.10 53.71 -24.58
CA GLU A 80 61.97 53.36 -25.70
C GLU A 80 63.19 52.57 -25.23
N VAL A 81 63.52 51.54 -25.99
CA VAL A 81 64.65 50.63 -25.73
C VAL A 81 65.75 50.86 -26.76
N ILE A 82 66.99 50.98 -26.27
CA ILE A 82 68.21 51.12 -27.05
C ILE A 82 69.02 49.84 -26.92
N ALA A 83 69.38 49.23 -28.05
CA ALA A 83 70.24 48.05 -28.09
C ALA A 83 71.72 48.45 -27.92
N GLU A 84 72.44 47.76 -27.02
CA GLU A 84 73.89 47.94 -26.85
C GLU A 84 74.57 46.57 -26.68
N TYR A 85 75.64 46.32 -27.42
CA TYR A 85 76.45 45.12 -27.25
C TYR A 85 77.68 45.43 -26.39
N GLU A 86 77.87 44.64 -25.33
CA GLU A 86 79.08 44.72 -24.51
C GLU A 86 79.90 43.43 -24.64
N SER A 87 81.16 43.56 -25.07
CA SER A 87 82.14 42.48 -25.00
C SER A 87 82.93 42.60 -23.69
N GLY A 88 82.56 41.81 -22.68
CA GLY A 88 83.26 41.75 -21.40
C GLY A 88 84.30 40.63 -21.34
N SER A 89 85.24 40.72 -20.40
CA SER A 89 86.27 39.70 -20.14
C SER A 89 85.72 38.34 -19.65
N PHE A 90 84.45 38.31 -19.22
CA PHE A 90 83.81 37.13 -18.61
C PHE A 90 82.57 36.63 -19.36
N ALA A 91 81.83 37.50 -20.07
CA ALA A 91 80.72 37.12 -20.94
C ALA A 91 80.39 38.26 -21.93
N ASN A 92 79.85 37.91 -23.10
CA ASN A 92 79.28 38.86 -24.03
C ASN A 92 77.80 39.09 -23.67
N VAL A 93 77.33 40.33 -23.72
CA VAL A 93 75.95 40.67 -23.32
C VAL A 93 75.26 41.51 -24.37
N CYS A 94 74.08 41.06 -24.81
CA CYS A 94 73.15 41.84 -25.62
C CYS A 94 72.24 42.67 -24.69
N LYS A 95 72.53 43.95 -24.51
CA LYS A 95 71.79 44.83 -23.60
C LYS A 95 70.60 45.48 -24.30
N LEU A 96 69.50 45.56 -23.57
CA LEU A 96 68.32 46.37 -23.86
C LEU A 96 68.25 47.47 -22.79
N LYS A 97 68.79 48.65 -23.11
CA LYS A 97 68.77 49.82 -22.22
C LYS A 97 67.46 50.57 -22.37
N THR A 98 66.83 50.91 -21.25
CA THR A 98 65.63 51.74 -21.27
C THR A 98 66.01 53.22 -21.11
N SER A 99 65.38 54.10 -21.88
CA SER A 99 65.66 55.53 -21.82
C SER A 99 65.10 56.17 -20.54
N LEU A 100 66.00 56.59 -19.64
CA LEU A 100 65.84 57.59 -18.56
C LEU A 100 64.63 57.48 -17.59
N ASN A 101 64.02 56.31 -17.44
CA ASN A 101 63.09 56.01 -16.33
C ASN A 101 63.53 54.72 -15.61
N SER A 102 64.35 54.87 -14.57
CA SER A 102 65.06 53.80 -13.86
C SER A 102 64.17 52.85 -13.02
N ARG A 103 62.86 52.77 -13.30
CA ARG A 103 61.93 51.85 -12.62
C ARG A 103 61.22 50.87 -13.55
N TYR A 104 61.40 50.94 -14.88
CA TYR A 104 60.76 49.98 -15.78
C TYR A 104 61.35 48.57 -15.62
N VAL A 105 62.69 48.46 -15.52
CA VAL A 105 63.39 47.17 -15.37
C VAL A 105 62.96 46.45 -14.08
N GLU A 106 62.76 47.20 -12.99
CA GLU A 106 62.24 46.65 -11.71
C GLU A 106 60.85 46.01 -11.87
N GLN A 107 60.02 46.51 -12.79
CA GLN A 107 58.66 46.01 -13.02
C GLN A 107 58.60 44.83 -13.98
N ILE A 108 59.73 44.42 -14.60
CA ILE A 108 59.76 43.29 -15.53
C ILE A 108 59.53 41.99 -14.75
N THR A 109 58.43 41.33 -15.11
CA THR A 109 57.99 40.05 -14.54
C THR A 109 58.46 38.85 -15.35
N GLY A 110 58.75 39.05 -16.64
CA GLY A 110 59.22 37.97 -17.50
C GLY A 110 59.70 38.45 -18.86
N ILE A 111 60.53 37.62 -19.50
CA ILE A 111 61.00 37.80 -20.86
C ILE A 111 60.87 36.47 -21.59
N SER A 112 60.27 36.49 -22.77
CA SER A 112 60.22 35.33 -23.66
C SER A 112 60.82 35.67 -25.03
N ILE A 113 61.44 34.67 -25.65
CA ILE A 113 61.97 34.74 -27.02
C ILE A 113 61.23 33.71 -27.87
N ASN A 114 60.54 34.14 -28.92
CA ASN A 114 59.65 33.32 -29.75
C ASN A 114 58.67 32.47 -28.92
N GLY A 115 58.11 33.04 -27.85
CA GLY A 115 57.17 32.36 -26.95
C GLY A 115 57.81 31.40 -25.93
N THR A 116 59.14 31.23 -25.92
CA THR A 116 59.85 30.45 -24.89
C THR A 116 60.28 31.37 -23.76
N GLU A 117 59.84 31.13 -22.53
CA GLU A 117 60.26 31.91 -21.36
C GLU A 117 61.75 31.70 -21.04
N TRP A 118 62.44 32.81 -20.76
CA TRP A 118 63.83 32.81 -20.34
C TRP A 118 63.91 32.99 -18.83
N ASN A 119 64.96 32.44 -18.21
CA ASN A 119 65.14 32.48 -16.76
C ASN A 119 66.03 33.65 -16.32
N GLU A 120 65.66 34.33 -15.24
CA GLU A 120 66.48 35.38 -14.65
C GLU A 120 67.70 34.80 -13.91
N VAL A 121 68.88 35.39 -14.11
CA VAL A 121 70.12 35.06 -13.40
C VAL A 121 70.72 36.29 -12.72
N THR A 122 71.42 36.08 -11.61
CA THR A 122 71.96 37.18 -10.78
C THR A 122 73.34 37.67 -11.22
N TYR A 123 74.16 36.80 -11.80
CA TYR A 123 75.54 37.11 -12.18
C TYR A 123 75.76 37.01 -13.69
N SER A 124 76.62 37.87 -14.24
CA SER A 124 76.87 37.96 -15.68
C SER A 124 77.55 36.72 -16.28
N TRP A 125 78.24 35.91 -15.47
CA TRP A 125 78.85 34.65 -15.91
C TRP A 125 77.83 33.50 -16.05
N ASP A 126 76.63 33.65 -15.49
CA ASP A 126 75.52 32.68 -15.64
C ASP A 126 74.64 32.99 -16.88
N LEU A 127 75.01 34.03 -17.64
CA LEU A 127 74.27 34.52 -18.80
C LEU A 127 74.50 33.67 -20.05
N THR A 128 74.01 32.44 -20.03
CA THR A 128 74.18 31.43 -21.10
C THR A 128 72.84 30.85 -21.54
N GLY A 129 72.71 30.53 -22.82
CA GLY A 129 71.51 29.85 -23.32
C GLY A 129 70.25 30.70 -23.21
N THR A 130 69.24 30.22 -22.47
CA THR A 130 67.92 30.86 -22.33
C THR A 130 67.81 31.64 -21.01
N THR A 131 68.82 32.44 -20.68
CA THR A 131 68.85 33.25 -19.46
C THR A 131 69.00 34.75 -19.75
N TYR A 132 68.50 35.57 -18.82
CA TYR A 132 68.62 37.02 -18.85
C TYR A 132 68.99 37.57 -17.47
N ILE A 133 69.54 38.78 -17.41
CA ILE A 133 69.88 39.48 -16.17
C ILE A 133 69.21 40.84 -16.12
N LYS A 134 68.59 41.17 -14.99
CA LYS A 134 68.13 42.54 -14.71
C LYS A 134 69.22 43.30 -13.98
N LYS A 135 69.55 44.50 -14.46
CA LYS A 135 70.44 45.44 -13.77
C LYS A 135 69.66 46.73 -13.54
N ASP A 136 68.84 46.71 -12.50
CA ASP A 136 67.94 47.81 -12.16
C ASP A 136 68.69 49.12 -11.94
N SER A 137 69.83 49.09 -11.23
CA SER A 137 70.69 50.26 -10.99
C SER A 137 71.27 50.86 -12.27
N ASP A 138 71.46 50.03 -13.30
CA ASP A 138 72.11 50.39 -14.56
C ASP A 138 71.10 50.60 -15.70
N GLY A 139 69.80 50.40 -15.42
CA GLY A 139 68.68 50.67 -16.32
C GLY A 139 68.59 49.76 -17.55
N TYR A 140 69.11 48.53 -17.49
CA TYR A 140 69.11 47.60 -18.63
C TYR A 140 68.75 46.15 -18.26
N VAL A 141 68.28 45.44 -19.28
CA VAL A 141 68.20 43.97 -19.29
C VAL A 141 69.31 43.43 -20.19
N GLY A 142 70.11 42.50 -19.68
CA GLY A 142 71.09 41.76 -20.48
C GLY A 142 70.56 40.40 -20.91
N LEU A 143 70.63 40.10 -22.21
CA LEU A 143 70.26 38.80 -22.78
C LEU A 143 71.52 38.03 -23.20
N SER A 144 71.51 36.71 -23.00
CA SER A 144 72.57 35.84 -23.53
C SER A 144 72.58 35.88 -25.08
N PRO A 145 73.72 36.20 -25.72
CA PRO A 145 73.81 36.28 -27.18
C PRO A 145 73.74 34.90 -27.86
N ASP A 146 74.00 33.82 -27.12
CA ASP A 146 74.25 32.47 -27.65
C ASP A 146 73.05 31.84 -28.39
N ARG A 147 71.84 32.35 -28.09
CA ARG A 147 70.56 31.84 -28.62
C ARG A 147 69.75 32.90 -29.36
N LEU A 148 70.33 34.09 -29.58
CA LEU A 148 69.65 35.18 -30.29
C LEU A 148 69.99 35.14 -31.78
N GLU A 149 68.95 35.01 -32.60
CA GLU A 149 69.03 35.03 -34.05
C GLU A 149 68.26 36.22 -34.63
N VAL A 150 68.69 36.72 -35.79
CA VAL A 150 67.96 37.77 -36.53
C VAL A 150 66.57 37.25 -36.87
N GLY A 151 65.55 38.04 -36.53
CA GLY A 151 64.14 37.69 -36.70
C GLY A 151 63.48 37.13 -35.44
N ASN A 152 64.22 36.83 -34.37
CA ASN A 152 63.61 36.45 -33.09
C ASN A 152 62.72 37.57 -32.53
N GLU A 153 61.56 37.19 -32.00
CA GLU A 153 60.63 38.06 -31.30
C GLU A 153 60.88 37.98 -29.79
N ILE A 154 61.10 39.14 -29.18
CA ILE A 154 61.34 39.31 -27.74
C ILE A 154 60.09 39.95 -27.15
N VAL A 155 59.45 39.28 -26.20
CA VAL A 155 58.31 39.84 -25.45
C VAL A 155 58.74 40.09 -24.02
N ILE A 156 58.63 41.34 -23.58
CA ILE A 156 58.91 41.74 -22.20
C ILE A 156 57.58 42.06 -21.53
N THR A 157 57.24 41.31 -20.49
CA THR A 157 56.05 41.53 -19.67
C THR A 157 56.43 42.32 -18.42
N SER A 158 55.60 43.28 -18.02
CA SER A 158 55.90 44.15 -16.86
C SER A 158 54.64 44.60 -16.13
N THR A 159 54.74 44.73 -14.81
CA THR A 159 53.60 45.18 -13.99
C THR A 159 53.33 46.68 -14.21
N GLY A 160 52.11 47.02 -14.62
CA GLY A 160 51.69 48.43 -14.82
C GLY A 160 52.06 49.05 -16.18
N TYR A 161 52.62 48.27 -17.10
CA TYR A 161 52.94 48.66 -18.47
C TYR A 161 52.30 47.70 -19.48
N LYS A 162 52.05 48.16 -20.71
CA LYS A 162 51.72 47.25 -21.83
C LYS A 162 52.95 46.41 -22.19
N ASP A 163 52.73 45.19 -22.63
CA ASP A 163 53.80 44.30 -23.08
C ASP A 163 54.60 44.93 -24.23
N LEU A 164 55.93 44.80 -24.16
CA LEU A 164 56.84 45.33 -25.16
C LEU A 164 57.36 44.19 -26.05
N THR A 165 56.93 44.19 -27.32
CA THR A 165 57.43 43.27 -28.34
C THR A 165 58.51 43.92 -29.20
N LEU A 166 59.68 43.28 -29.25
CA LEU A 166 60.84 43.71 -30.04
C LEU A 166 61.22 42.60 -31.02
N LYS A 167 61.69 42.95 -32.20
CA LYS A 167 62.25 42.00 -33.16
C LYS A 167 63.75 42.21 -33.29
N VAL A 168 64.52 41.14 -33.20
CA VAL A 168 65.98 41.18 -33.35
C VAL A 168 66.32 41.47 -34.81
N THR A 169 67.01 42.59 -35.06
CA THR A 169 67.45 43.01 -36.40
C THR A 169 68.95 42.86 -36.61
N GLY A 170 69.72 42.62 -35.55
CA GLY A 170 71.15 42.31 -35.62
C GLY A 170 71.62 41.55 -34.37
N THR A 171 72.68 40.74 -34.51
CA THR A 171 73.22 39.88 -33.44
C THR A 171 74.74 40.07 -33.28
N GLY A 172 75.30 39.56 -32.17
CA GLY A 172 76.72 39.74 -31.84
C GLY A 172 77.11 41.22 -31.78
N LYS A 173 78.26 41.59 -32.34
CA LYS A 173 78.76 42.98 -32.36
C LYS A 173 77.85 43.98 -33.09
N HIS A 174 76.85 43.51 -33.82
CA HIS A 174 75.84 44.32 -34.51
C HIS A 174 74.46 44.23 -33.83
N TRP A 175 74.42 43.88 -32.54
CA TRP A 175 73.19 43.77 -31.76
C TRP A 175 72.27 44.97 -31.98
N ASN A 176 71.07 44.69 -32.49
CA ASN A 176 70.05 45.69 -32.71
C ASN A 176 68.66 45.07 -32.63
N VAL A 177 67.69 45.86 -32.20
CA VAL A 177 66.29 45.45 -32.12
C VAL A 177 65.38 46.57 -32.65
N GLU A 178 64.23 46.20 -33.19
CA GLU A 178 63.19 47.15 -33.60
C GLU A 178 61.89 46.88 -32.82
N LYS A 179 61.16 47.93 -32.45
CA LYS A 179 59.84 47.76 -31.82
C LYS A 179 58.85 47.27 -32.88
N VAL A 180 58.22 46.12 -32.63
CA VAL A 180 57.21 45.57 -33.55
C VAL A 180 55.94 46.39 -33.40
N THR A 181 55.60 47.19 -34.41
CA THR A 181 54.41 48.09 -34.41
C THR A 181 53.29 47.63 -35.35
N SER A 182 53.44 46.50 -36.03
CA SER A 182 52.35 45.83 -36.75
C SER A 182 52.80 44.43 -37.19
N GLN A 183 52.10 43.39 -36.73
CA GLN A 183 52.34 41.99 -37.08
C GLN A 183 51.73 41.67 -38.46
N SER A 184 52.49 41.01 -39.33
CA SER A 184 51.97 40.34 -40.53
C SER A 184 51.44 38.95 -40.15
N GLU A 185 50.19 38.67 -40.52
CA GLU A 185 49.44 37.44 -40.23
C GLU A 185 50.12 36.14 -40.72
N PRO A 186 50.15 35.06 -39.92
CA PRO A 186 50.26 33.70 -40.45
C PRO A 186 48.93 33.31 -41.13
N GLU A 187 48.96 32.37 -42.10
CA GLU A 187 47.74 31.86 -42.75
C GLU A 187 46.68 31.48 -41.71
N GLN A 188 45.58 32.24 -41.67
CA GLN A 188 44.46 31.94 -40.79
C GLN A 188 43.85 30.59 -41.17
N THR A 189 43.84 29.64 -40.23
CA THR A 189 42.91 28.51 -40.28
C THR A 189 41.50 29.08 -40.29
N LYS A 190 40.71 28.66 -41.28
CA LYS A 190 39.32 29.11 -41.40
C LYS A 190 38.52 28.58 -40.20
N ASP A 191 37.58 29.37 -39.72
CA ASP A 191 36.61 28.87 -38.75
C ASP A 191 35.80 27.73 -39.37
N ALA A 192 35.53 26.69 -38.56
CA ALA A 192 34.69 25.60 -39.01
C ALA A 192 33.25 26.09 -39.24
N PRO A 193 32.53 25.55 -40.24
CA PRO A 193 31.14 25.91 -40.46
C PRO A 193 30.27 25.45 -39.29
N THR A 194 29.15 26.13 -39.06
CA THR A 194 28.14 25.68 -38.09
C THR A 194 27.51 24.38 -38.58
N PHE A 195 27.42 23.36 -37.72
CA PHE A 195 26.78 22.09 -38.04
C PHE A 195 25.42 21.96 -37.36
N ALA A 196 24.52 21.23 -38.02
CA ALA A 196 23.26 20.76 -37.48
C ALA A 196 23.20 19.23 -37.54
N GLY A 197 22.56 18.63 -36.54
CA GLY A 197 22.21 17.21 -36.52
C GLY A 197 20.91 16.99 -37.28
N ASP A 198 20.81 15.88 -37.98
CA ASP A 198 19.61 15.44 -38.69
C ASP A 198 19.61 13.91 -38.82
N GLN A 199 18.54 13.33 -39.35
CA GLN A 199 18.44 11.90 -39.64
C GLN A 199 18.15 11.68 -41.13
N VAL A 200 18.64 10.57 -41.70
CA VAL A 200 18.32 10.20 -43.08
C VAL A 200 18.18 8.69 -43.23
N GLU A 201 17.19 8.28 -44.02
CA GLU A 201 17.04 6.89 -44.44
C GLU A 201 17.92 6.63 -45.68
N ILE A 202 18.83 5.66 -45.58
CA ILE A 202 19.68 5.20 -46.69
C ILE A 202 19.43 3.71 -46.88
N SER A 203 18.86 3.34 -48.03
CA SER A 203 18.61 1.95 -48.40
C SER A 203 17.75 1.16 -47.39
N GLY A 204 16.74 1.80 -46.78
CA GLY A 204 15.84 1.16 -45.83
C GLY A 204 16.30 1.19 -44.36
N THR A 205 17.42 1.84 -44.06
CA THR A 205 17.97 1.95 -42.71
C THR A 205 18.15 3.42 -42.34
N ASP A 206 17.74 3.78 -41.12
CA ASP A 206 17.91 5.12 -40.59
C ASP A 206 19.31 5.36 -40.02
N TYR A 207 19.95 6.45 -40.44
CA TYR A 207 21.26 6.89 -39.99
C TYR A 207 21.21 8.28 -39.36
N LYS A 208 22.07 8.52 -38.37
CA LYS A 208 22.30 9.86 -37.80
C LYS A 208 23.27 10.61 -38.70
N ILE A 209 23.00 11.88 -39.00
CA ILE A 209 23.89 12.70 -39.82
C ILE A 209 24.17 14.04 -39.17
N ILE A 210 25.35 14.57 -39.46
CA ILE A 210 25.65 15.98 -39.24
C ILE A 210 25.96 16.62 -40.58
N LYS A 211 25.43 17.82 -40.80
CA LYS A 211 25.64 18.61 -42.02
C LYS A 211 25.83 20.09 -41.69
N PRO A 212 26.53 20.87 -42.52
CA PRO A 212 26.60 22.31 -42.35
C PRO A 212 25.20 22.95 -42.36
N ALA A 213 24.95 23.90 -41.46
CA ALA A 213 23.65 24.53 -41.26
C ALA A 213 23.27 25.55 -42.35
N ASP A 214 24.26 26.06 -43.09
CA ASP A 214 24.08 27.05 -44.15
C ASP A 214 24.48 26.45 -45.51
N GLU A 215 23.52 26.24 -46.40
CA GLU A 215 23.74 25.60 -47.72
C GLU A 215 24.70 26.40 -48.63
N ASN A 216 24.90 27.69 -48.33
CA ASN A 216 25.70 28.61 -49.13
C ASN A 216 27.18 28.68 -48.72
N ASN A 217 27.63 27.93 -47.71
CA ASN A 217 29.01 28.01 -47.23
C ASN A 217 29.66 26.62 -47.07
N VAL A 218 30.76 26.44 -47.80
CA VAL A 218 31.83 25.45 -47.60
C VAL A 218 31.60 24.02 -48.15
N SER A 219 31.54 23.86 -49.47
CA SER A 219 31.53 22.55 -50.15
C SER A 219 32.83 21.74 -50.02
N ASP A 220 33.90 22.30 -49.45
CA ASP A 220 35.20 21.64 -49.29
C ASP A 220 35.52 21.18 -47.87
N TYR A 221 34.64 21.43 -46.88
CA TYR A 221 34.92 21.07 -45.47
C TYR A 221 34.85 19.56 -45.25
N ILE A 222 33.76 18.91 -45.71
CA ILE A 222 33.52 17.46 -45.53
C ILE A 222 34.58 16.63 -46.28
N SER A 223 35.01 17.08 -47.46
CA SER A 223 36.01 16.38 -48.27
C SER A 223 37.44 16.46 -47.69
N LYS A 224 37.69 17.42 -46.79
CA LYS A 224 38.95 17.63 -46.08
C LYS A 224 39.01 17.03 -44.68
N ILE A 225 37.94 16.35 -44.23
CA ILE A 225 37.93 15.63 -42.95
C ILE A 225 39.01 14.55 -42.96
N LYS A 226 39.96 14.69 -42.04
CA LYS A 226 41.04 13.73 -41.78
C LYS A 226 40.63 12.70 -40.75
N GLU A 227 39.98 13.14 -39.69
CA GLU A 227 39.71 12.34 -38.51
C GLU A 227 38.43 12.83 -37.85
N ILE A 228 37.61 11.88 -37.40
CA ILE A 228 36.54 12.12 -36.45
C ILE A 228 36.79 11.22 -35.24
N SER A 229 36.71 11.80 -34.06
CA SER A 229 36.71 11.08 -32.79
C SER A 229 35.46 11.43 -32.00
N VAL A 230 35.02 10.50 -31.15
CA VAL A 230 33.91 10.71 -30.23
C VAL A 230 34.42 10.44 -28.82
N ASP A 231 34.24 11.39 -27.92
CA ASP A 231 34.78 11.36 -26.55
C ASP A 231 36.27 10.98 -26.54
N ARG A 232 37.07 11.68 -27.37
CA ARG A 232 38.50 11.47 -27.61
C ARG A 232 38.91 10.12 -28.20
N THR A 233 37.96 9.23 -28.50
CA THR A 233 38.21 7.94 -29.15
C THR A 233 38.05 8.09 -30.65
N VAL A 234 39.12 7.86 -31.42
CA VAL A 234 39.08 7.91 -32.89
C VAL A 234 38.13 6.82 -33.43
N TRP A 235 37.23 7.20 -34.32
CA TRP A 235 36.29 6.29 -34.99
C TRP A 235 36.82 5.88 -36.36
N ASP A 236 36.44 4.68 -36.82
CA ASP A 236 36.88 4.18 -38.12
C ASP A 236 36.19 4.94 -39.27
N LYS A 237 36.96 5.32 -40.30
CA LYS A 237 36.40 5.90 -41.54
C LYS A 237 35.95 4.80 -42.48
N THR A 238 34.75 4.91 -43.04
CA THR A 238 34.22 4.00 -44.06
C THR A 238 33.79 4.75 -45.32
N ASP A 239 33.75 4.05 -46.46
CA ASP A 239 33.39 4.64 -47.75
C ASP A 239 31.89 4.50 -48.09
N TYR A 240 31.12 3.78 -47.27
CA TYR A 240 29.70 3.51 -47.51
C TYR A 240 28.92 3.32 -46.20
N ALA A 241 27.70 3.89 -46.14
CA ALA A 241 26.86 3.92 -44.94
C ALA A 241 26.50 2.52 -44.39
N ILE A 242 26.35 1.51 -45.26
CA ILE A 242 26.02 0.14 -44.82
C ILE A 242 27.13 -0.50 -43.95
N ALA A 243 28.38 -0.04 -44.06
CA ALA A 243 29.49 -0.52 -43.22
C ALA A 243 29.43 0.02 -41.78
N LEU A 244 28.56 1.00 -41.51
CA LEU A 244 28.43 1.61 -40.19
C LEU A 244 27.63 0.72 -39.22
N TYR A 245 26.84 -0.24 -39.72
CA TYR A 245 25.87 -0.99 -38.93
C TYR A 245 26.46 -1.59 -37.64
N GLY A 246 26.08 -1.03 -36.49
CA GLY A 246 26.54 -1.44 -35.16
C GLY A 246 28.04 -1.20 -34.87
N ARG A 247 28.72 -0.33 -35.63
CA ARG A 247 30.16 -0.05 -35.50
C ARG A 247 30.40 1.41 -35.10
N LYS A 248 31.40 1.65 -34.26
CA LYS A 248 31.91 2.99 -33.93
C LYS A 248 32.72 3.56 -35.09
N ALA A 249 32.01 3.99 -36.13
CA ALA A 249 32.56 4.40 -37.42
C ALA A 249 31.78 5.59 -38.01
N TYR A 250 32.35 6.25 -39.02
CA TYR A 250 31.71 7.35 -39.75
C TYR A 250 31.96 7.27 -41.26
N CYS A 251 31.01 7.75 -42.05
CA CYS A 251 31.10 7.83 -43.51
C CYS A 251 30.97 9.29 -43.96
N PRO A 252 32.05 9.96 -44.41
CA PRO A 252 31.98 11.31 -44.96
C PRO A 252 31.39 11.28 -46.39
N ASP A 253 30.14 11.67 -46.52
CA ASP A 253 29.39 11.74 -47.79
C ASP A 253 29.51 13.16 -48.37
N SER A 254 30.65 13.42 -49.00
CA SER A 254 30.97 14.74 -49.58
C SER A 254 29.98 15.13 -50.69
N SER A 255 29.40 14.15 -51.40
CA SER A 255 28.44 14.39 -52.49
C SER A 255 27.14 15.02 -51.98
N ASN A 256 26.72 14.67 -50.77
CA ASN A 256 25.53 15.23 -50.11
C ASN A 256 25.88 16.19 -48.96
N ASN A 257 27.14 16.62 -48.88
CA ASN A 257 27.69 17.54 -47.87
C ASN A 257 27.33 17.17 -46.42
N ARG A 258 27.56 15.91 -46.03
CA ARG A 258 27.21 15.40 -44.69
C ARG A 258 28.19 14.34 -44.19
N VAL A 259 28.22 14.10 -42.89
CA VAL A 259 28.83 12.92 -42.28
C VAL A 259 27.75 12.02 -41.73
N VAL A 260 27.86 10.72 -41.99
CA VAL A 260 26.88 9.70 -41.60
C VAL A 260 27.45 8.81 -40.50
N PHE A 261 26.62 8.54 -39.49
CA PHE A 261 26.89 7.66 -38.36
C PHE A 261 25.77 6.62 -38.21
N ASP A 262 26.09 5.48 -37.62
CA ASP A 262 25.08 4.50 -37.22
C ASP A 262 24.15 5.08 -36.15
N SER A 263 22.86 4.76 -36.25
CA SER A 263 21.83 5.33 -35.38
C SER A 263 21.90 4.84 -33.93
N THR A 264 22.62 3.74 -33.65
CA THR A 264 22.66 3.07 -32.35
C THR A 264 23.87 3.40 -31.48
N VAL A 265 24.92 4.03 -32.04
CA VAL A 265 26.23 4.17 -31.36
C VAL A 265 26.57 5.57 -30.84
N LEU A 266 25.83 6.60 -31.27
CA LEU A 266 25.97 7.98 -30.76
C LEU A 266 24.87 8.26 -29.74
N HIS A 267 25.26 8.63 -28.53
CA HIS A 267 24.36 8.92 -27.42
C HIS A 267 24.41 10.39 -27.00
N THR A 268 23.35 10.85 -26.35
CA THR A 268 23.23 12.19 -25.78
C THR A 268 24.36 12.42 -24.78
N GLY A 269 25.03 13.56 -24.90
CA GLY A 269 26.22 13.92 -24.11
C GLY A 269 27.56 13.55 -24.74
N ASN A 270 27.60 12.65 -25.73
CA ASN A 270 28.81 12.40 -26.50
C ASN A 270 29.27 13.68 -27.21
N VAL A 271 30.59 13.86 -27.29
CA VAL A 271 31.20 14.98 -28.02
C VAL A 271 31.99 14.46 -29.22
N ILE A 272 31.54 14.88 -30.40
CA ILE A 272 32.15 14.58 -31.69
C ILE A 272 33.21 15.65 -31.97
N THR A 273 34.45 15.23 -32.17
CA THR A 273 35.56 16.09 -32.59
C THR A 273 35.84 15.86 -34.07
N ILE A 274 35.86 16.93 -34.87
CA ILE A 274 36.16 16.87 -36.30
C ILE A 274 37.44 17.62 -36.59
N LYS A 275 38.42 16.92 -37.17
CA LYS A 275 39.66 17.51 -37.68
C LYS A 275 39.61 17.56 -39.20
N SER A 276 39.63 18.76 -39.75
CA SER A 276 39.58 19.01 -41.19
C SER A 276 40.70 19.94 -41.64
N ASP A 277 41.32 19.66 -42.78
CA ASP A 277 42.49 20.39 -43.25
C ASP A 277 42.20 21.86 -43.59
N GLY A 278 43.00 22.76 -43.02
CA GLY A 278 42.86 24.21 -43.21
C GLY A 278 41.75 24.86 -42.39
N TYR A 279 41.12 24.11 -41.47
CA TYR A 279 40.09 24.58 -40.56
C TYR A 279 40.50 24.39 -39.10
N LYS A 280 39.94 25.21 -38.20
CA LYS A 280 40.02 24.96 -36.76
C LYS A 280 39.27 23.66 -36.39
N GLU A 281 39.73 22.98 -35.34
CA GLU A 281 39.02 21.81 -34.81
C GLU A 281 37.61 22.20 -34.36
N LEU A 282 36.64 21.34 -34.66
CA LEU A 282 35.24 21.54 -34.30
C LEU A 282 34.80 20.48 -33.30
N TYR A 283 34.22 20.92 -32.18
CA TYR A 283 33.60 20.05 -31.18
C TYR A 283 32.08 20.21 -31.22
N LEU A 284 31.38 19.08 -31.34
CA LEU A 284 29.92 19.02 -31.44
C LEU A 284 29.37 18.08 -30.37
N LYS A 285 28.59 18.62 -29.45
CA LYS A 285 27.90 17.85 -28.41
C LYS A 285 26.56 17.35 -28.92
N VAL A 286 26.30 16.06 -28.77
CA VAL A 286 24.99 15.46 -29.03
C VAL A 286 24.02 15.89 -27.93
N THR A 287 22.91 16.51 -28.31
CA THR A 287 21.89 17.04 -27.36
C THR A 287 20.54 16.34 -27.44
N ALA A 288 20.32 15.56 -28.50
CA ALA A 288 19.14 14.72 -28.63
C ALA A 288 19.44 13.53 -29.54
N GLU A 289 18.68 12.46 -29.37
CA GLU A 289 18.78 11.20 -30.11
C GLU A 289 17.48 10.87 -30.87
N GLY A 290 17.49 9.73 -31.58
CA GLY A 290 16.34 9.26 -32.35
C GLY A 290 16.01 10.18 -33.52
N ASN A 291 14.72 10.38 -33.76
CA ASN A 291 14.23 11.21 -34.87
C ASN A 291 14.51 12.71 -34.69
N ASP A 292 14.84 13.13 -33.47
CA ASP A 292 15.18 14.51 -33.13
C ASP A 292 16.69 14.71 -32.98
N PHE A 293 17.53 13.86 -33.61
CA PHE A 293 18.99 13.92 -33.47
C PHE A 293 19.52 15.35 -33.68
N LYS A 294 20.18 15.90 -32.66
CA LYS A 294 20.70 17.27 -32.66
C LYS A 294 22.09 17.34 -32.08
N VAL A 295 22.86 18.28 -32.60
CA VAL A 295 24.18 18.65 -32.08
C VAL A 295 24.27 20.15 -31.86
N VAL A 296 25.09 20.56 -30.90
CA VAL A 296 25.45 21.97 -30.64
C VAL A 296 26.96 22.08 -30.51
N THR A 297 27.53 23.25 -30.78
CA THR A 297 28.97 23.51 -30.58
C THR A 297 29.37 23.35 -29.11
N ALA A 298 30.55 22.77 -28.88
CA ALA A 298 31.13 22.60 -27.55
C ALA A 298 32.53 23.23 -27.48
N ASP A 299 33.01 23.50 -26.26
CA ASP A 299 34.29 24.18 -26.02
C ASP A 299 35.50 23.23 -26.02
N SER A 300 35.29 21.93 -25.84
CA SER A 300 36.33 20.91 -25.82
C SER A 300 35.82 19.54 -26.29
N GLY A 301 36.73 18.61 -26.55
CA GLY A 301 36.40 17.22 -26.89
C GLY A 301 36.20 16.27 -25.69
N GLU A 302 36.05 16.79 -24.46
CA GLU A 302 35.79 15.96 -23.28
C GLU A 302 34.37 15.41 -23.25
N THR A 303 34.22 14.17 -22.76
CA THR A 303 32.89 13.63 -22.52
C THR A 303 32.19 14.46 -21.45
N ASN A 304 30.91 14.73 -21.64
CA ASN A 304 30.10 15.41 -20.64
C ASN A 304 29.48 14.44 -19.63
N ILE A 305 29.86 13.16 -19.68
CA ILE A 305 29.38 12.15 -18.76
C ILE A 305 30.12 12.31 -17.43
N ASN A 306 29.38 12.69 -16.40
CA ASN A 306 29.87 12.80 -15.03
C ASN A 306 28.86 12.17 -14.07
N GLY A 307 29.16 10.96 -13.62
CA GLY A 307 28.26 10.16 -12.77
C GLY A 307 26.91 9.94 -13.44
N ALA A 308 25.86 10.52 -12.87
CA ALA A 308 24.49 10.39 -13.33
C ALA A 308 24.12 11.33 -14.49
N SER A 309 24.94 12.34 -14.81
CA SER A 309 24.64 13.32 -15.86
C SER A 309 25.41 13.02 -17.14
N ASN A 310 24.79 13.29 -18.29
CA ASN A 310 25.45 13.35 -19.61
C ASN A 310 25.66 14.80 -20.09
N GLY A 311 25.52 15.78 -19.21
CA GLY A 311 25.60 17.21 -19.50
C GLY A 311 24.38 17.79 -20.23
N VAL A 312 23.33 17.01 -20.44
CA VAL A 312 22.03 17.47 -20.93
C VAL A 312 20.95 17.04 -19.94
N ASN A 313 20.96 15.75 -19.59
CA ASN A 313 20.05 15.13 -18.65
C ASN A 313 20.82 14.38 -17.54
N THR A 314 20.23 14.40 -16.36
CA THR A 314 20.64 13.61 -15.20
C THR A 314 19.68 12.42 -15.03
N LEU A 315 20.24 11.22 -14.95
CA LEU A 315 19.52 9.99 -14.68
C LEU A 315 19.39 9.78 -13.16
N HIS A 316 18.17 9.77 -12.67
CA HIS A 316 17.86 9.40 -11.29
C HIS A 316 17.31 7.97 -11.27
N VAL A 317 17.73 7.17 -10.29
CA VAL A 317 17.26 5.79 -10.09
C VAL A 317 16.85 5.60 -8.63
N ARG A 318 15.76 4.87 -8.40
CA ARG A 318 15.31 4.48 -7.06
C ARG A 318 14.75 3.07 -7.05
N LEU A 319 14.85 2.42 -5.90
CA LEU A 319 14.13 1.19 -5.58
C LEU A 319 12.82 1.54 -4.88
N LYS A 320 11.74 0.92 -5.34
CA LYS A 320 10.41 1.05 -4.74
C LYS A 320 9.86 -0.33 -4.44
N GLY A 321 9.41 -0.54 -3.20
CA GLY A 321 8.92 -1.84 -2.74
C GLY A 321 9.54 -2.31 -1.45
N TYR A 322 9.55 -3.62 -1.24
CA TYR A 322 10.18 -4.28 -0.08
C TYR A 322 10.69 -5.69 -0.44
N PHE A 323 11.66 -6.17 0.33
CA PHE A 323 12.08 -7.57 0.32
C PHE A 323 11.36 -8.32 1.44
N GLU A 324 10.85 -9.51 1.15
CA GLU A 324 10.36 -10.39 2.22
C GLU A 324 11.53 -10.86 3.07
N SER A 325 11.34 -10.90 4.39
CA SER A 325 12.36 -11.41 5.28
C SER A 325 12.57 -12.92 5.09
N ALA A 326 13.77 -13.38 5.42
CA ALA A 326 14.13 -14.78 5.33
C ALA A 326 14.58 -15.31 6.69
N VAL A 327 14.62 -16.63 6.84
CA VAL A 327 15.26 -17.28 7.99
C VAL A 327 16.54 -18.00 7.58
N THR A 328 17.50 -18.10 8.51
CA THR A 328 18.78 -18.77 8.25
C THR A 328 18.59 -20.19 7.71
N GLY A 329 19.27 -20.51 6.62
CA GLY A 329 19.21 -21.83 5.97
C GLY A 329 17.96 -22.08 5.13
N GLN A 330 17.06 -21.09 4.98
CA GLN A 330 15.85 -21.20 4.16
C GLN A 330 16.21 -21.61 2.73
N GLN A 331 15.73 -22.79 2.34
CA GLN A 331 15.86 -23.28 0.98
C GLN A 331 14.76 -22.67 0.12
N LYS A 332 15.02 -22.55 -1.20
CA LYS A 332 13.98 -22.16 -2.17
C LYS A 332 13.37 -20.77 -1.90
N TYR A 333 14.14 -19.86 -1.30
CA TYR A 333 13.71 -18.48 -1.11
C TYR A 333 13.32 -17.84 -2.46
N ASP A 334 13.97 -18.23 -3.55
CA ASP A 334 13.74 -17.80 -4.93
C ASP A 334 12.80 -18.73 -5.73
N ALA A 335 12.19 -19.74 -5.12
CA ALA A 335 11.45 -20.74 -5.87
C ALA A 335 10.07 -20.26 -6.32
N VAL A 336 9.82 -20.44 -7.61
CA VAL A 336 8.50 -20.36 -8.24
C VAL A 336 7.67 -21.58 -7.84
N SER A 337 6.63 -21.40 -7.01
CA SER A 337 5.71 -22.51 -6.66
C SER A 337 4.64 -22.68 -7.75
N GLY A 338 4.73 -23.75 -8.53
CA GLY A 338 3.71 -24.13 -9.52
C GLY A 338 3.07 -25.47 -9.16
N ALA A 339 1.91 -25.44 -8.50
CA ALA A 339 1.13 -26.65 -8.20
C ALA A 339 -0.29 -26.66 -8.81
N SER A 340 -0.76 -25.60 -9.48
CA SER A 340 -2.09 -25.59 -10.12
C SER A 340 -2.15 -24.65 -11.32
N THR A 341 -2.01 -25.17 -12.55
CA THR A 341 -2.34 -24.59 -13.89
C THR A 341 -2.07 -23.09 -14.17
N SER A 342 -1.38 -22.38 -13.28
CA SER A 342 -1.15 -20.95 -13.28
C SER A 342 0.23 -20.79 -12.66
N VAL A 343 1.21 -20.44 -13.49
CA VAL A 343 2.58 -20.21 -13.05
C VAL A 343 2.58 -18.83 -12.38
N SER A 344 2.40 -18.76 -11.07
CA SER A 344 2.71 -17.55 -10.31
C SER A 344 4.20 -17.56 -10.02
N SER A 345 4.96 -16.67 -10.66
CA SER A 345 6.31 -16.35 -10.21
C SER A 345 6.21 -15.91 -8.76
N ASN A 346 6.87 -16.65 -7.86
CA ASN A 346 6.98 -16.22 -6.47
C ASN A 346 7.82 -14.94 -6.47
N LYS A 347 7.19 -13.80 -6.19
CA LYS A 347 7.88 -12.53 -6.00
C LYS A 347 8.26 -12.44 -4.52
N ASN A 348 9.28 -13.19 -4.11
CA ASN A 348 9.93 -13.06 -2.81
C ASN A 348 10.48 -11.63 -2.54
N SER A 349 10.53 -10.82 -3.60
CA SER A 349 10.91 -9.42 -3.61
C SER A 349 9.82 -8.68 -4.38
N ASN A 350 9.12 -7.77 -3.70
CA ASN A 350 8.16 -6.87 -4.35
C ASN A 350 8.84 -5.54 -4.65
N VAL A 351 9.99 -5.60 -5.34
CA VAL A 351 10.85 -4.43 -5.63
C VAL A 351 10.89 -4.18 -7.13
N VAL A 352 10.70 -2.92 -7.50
CA VAL A 352 10.84 -2.42 -8.87
C VAL A 352 11.89 -1.31 -8.90
N VAL A 353 12.74 -1.33 -9.93
CA VAL A 353 13.68 -0.27 -10.24
C VAL A 353 12.96 0.79 -11.06
N GLU A 354 12.76 1.96 -10.47
CA GLU A 354 12.22 3.14 -11.14
C GLU A 354 13.35 4.10 -11.52
N ALA A 355 13.14 4.85 -12.59
CA ALA A 355 14.06 5.90 -13.02
C ALA A 355 13.33 7.13 -13.59
N ALA A 356 14.04 8.24 -13.56
CA ALA A 356 13.65 9.50 -14.17
C ALA A 356 14.87 10.07 -14.91
N ASP A 357 14.73 10.32 -16.21
CA ASP A 357 15.75 10.96 -17.03
C ASP A 357 15.31 12.40 -17.34
N LEU A 358 15.89 13.36 -16.62
CA LEU A 358 15.43 14.74 -16.57
C LEU A 358 16.54 15.71 -16.98
N PRO A 359 16.21 16.90 -17.52
CA PRO A 359 17.22 17.93 -17.78
C PRO A 359 18.09 18.21 -16.55
N ASP A 360 19.38 18.44 -16.77
CA ASP A 360 20.32 18.70 -15.70
C ASP A 360 19.86 19.85 -14.77
N GLY A 361 20.04 19.66 -13.47
CA GLY A 361 19.62 20.60 -12.43
C GLY A 361 18.14 20.51 -12.05
N GLN A 362 17.37 19.61 -12.66
CA GLN A 362 15.98 19.34 -12.27
C GLN A 362 15.88 18.12 -11.35
N GLU A 363 15.32 18.32 -10.15
CA GLU A 363 15.02 17.22 -9.22
C GLU A 363 13.72 16.49 -9.60
N PRO A 364 13.66 15.15 -9.47
CA PRO A 364 12.49 14.36 -9.86
C PRO A 364 11.33 14.49 -8.86
N VAL A 365 10.10 14.67 -9.38
CA VAL A 365 8.86 14.53 -8.60
C VAL A 365 8.22 13.15 -8.81
N GLU A 366 7.27 12.76 -7.96
CA GLU A 366 6.64 11.42 -8.02
C GLU A 366 6.06 11.04 -9.40
N ALA A 367 5.65 12.02 -10.21
CA ALA A 367 5.12 11.78 -11.55
C ALA A 367 6.19 11.55 -12.63
N ASP A 368 7.45 11.87 -12.36
CA ASP A 368 8.57 11.72 -13.30
C ASP A 368 9.12 10.29 -13.28
N TRP A 369 9.00 9.61 -12.13
CA TRP A 369 9.43 8.23 -11.95
C TRP A 369 8.59 7.26 -12.76
N LYS A 370 9.27 6.41 -13.52
CA LYS A 370 8.69 5.30 -14.28
C LYS A 370 9.52 4.05 -14.05
N GLU A 371 8.96 2.87 -14.31
CA GLU A 371 9.77 1.65 -14.36
C GLU A 371 10.93 1.85 -15.35
N LEU A 372 12.14 1.40 -15.00
CA LEU A 372 13.35 1.72 -15.77
C LEU A 372 13.20 1.39 -17.27
N LYS A 373 12.55 0.26 -17.60
CA LYS A 373 12.25 -0.13 -18.99
C LYS A 373 11.37 0.87 -19.76
N GLU A 374 10.52 1.64 -19.07
CA GLU A 374 9.58 2.59 -19.66
C GLU A 374 10.18 3.98 -19.90
N THR A 375 11.38 4.24 -19.37
CA THR A 375 12.10 5.50 -19.58
C THR A 375 12.68 5.63 -20.98
N GLY A 376 12.91 4.51 -21.67
CA GLY A 376 13.65 4.45 -22.93
C GLY A 376 15.17 4.51 -22.77
N VAL A 377 15.69 4.62 -21.54
CA VAL A 377 17.12 4.55 -21.24
C VAL A 377 17.59 3.11 -21.49
N LYS A 378 18.59 2.95 -22.34
CA LYS A 378 19.18 1.64 -22.65
C LYS A 378 20.26 1.31 -21.64
N ILE A 379 20.15 0.15 -20.99
CA ILE A 379 20.98 -0.23 -19.84
C ILE A 379 22.12 -1.14 -20.27
N ASP A 380 23.33 -0.84 -19.81
CA ASP A 380 24.45 -1.77 -19.86
C ASP A 380 24.27 -2.83 -18.78
N THR A 381 23.73 -3.98 -19.20
CA THR A 381 23.44 -5.11 -18.31
C THR A 381 24.67 -5.76 -17.71
N LYS A 382 25.87 -5.58 -18.29
CA LYS A 382 27.11 -6.16 -17.76
C LYS A 382 27.66 -5.35 -16.59
N ASN A 383 27.44 -4.03 -16.63
CA ASN A 383 27.95 -3.08 -15.64
C ASN A 383 26.90 -2.67 -14.60
N THR A 384 25.62 -2.92 -14.86
CA THR A 384 24.56 -2.78 -13.85
C THR A 384 24.64 -3.89 -12.81
N LYS A 385 24.69 -3.54 -11.53
CA LYS A 385 24.90 -4.46 -10.41
C LYS A 385 23.92 -4.19 -9.28
N VAL A 386 23.37 -5.26 -8.70
CA VAL A 386 22.65 -5.18 -7.43
C VAL A 386 23.66 -5.41 -6.31
N ASN A 387 23.70 -4.50 -5.35
CA ASN A 387 24.63 -4.54 -4.23
C ASN A 387 23.90 -5.05 -2.99
N ILE A 388 24.43 -6.13 -2.42
CA ILE A 388 24.03 -6.72 -1.15
C ILE A 388 25.27 -7.40 -0.55
N ASP A 389 25.42 -7.37 0.76
CA ASP A 389 26.54 -8.04 1.42
C ASP A 389 26.47 -9.56 1.20
N SER A 390 27.58 -10.14 0.72
CA SER A 390 27.75 -11.58 0.54
C SER A 390 27.57 -12.39 1.83
N GLU A 391 27.77 -11.78 3.00
CA GLU A 391 27.51 -12.41 4.30
C GLU A 391 26.04 -12.80 4.50
N SER A 392 25.12 -12.13 3.80
CA SER A 392 23.70 -12.50 3.78
C SER A 392 23.47 -13.88 3.19
N GLY A 393 24.40 -14.41 2.37
CA GLY A 393 24.20 -15.62 1.57
C GLY A 393 23.30 -15.43 0.34
N MET A 394 22.91 -14.18 0.07
CA MET A 394 22.02 -13.80 -1.02
C MET A 394 22.77 -13.01 -2.10
N ALA A 395 22.30 -13.13 -3.33
CA ALA A 395 22.75 -12.37 -4.49
C ALA A 395 21.54 -11.71 -5.15
N GLY A 396 21.68 -10.43 -5.48
CA GLY A 396 20.65 -9.67 -6.17
C GLY A 396 20.70 -9.84 -7.68
N MET A 397 19.53 -9.87 -8.31
CA MET A 397 19.36 -9.93 -9.75
C MET A 397 18.35 -8.86 -10.19
N TYR A 398 18.73 -8.10 -11.22
CA TYR A 398 17.85 -7.14 -11.89
C TYR A 398 17.32 -7.73 -13.19
N SER A 399 16.02 -7.59 -13.43
CA SER A 399 15.34 -8.03 -14.65
C SER A 399 15.10 -6.84 -15.59
N THR A 400 15.72 -6.86 -16.77
CA THR A 400 15.48 -5.84 -17.81
C THR A 400 14.11 -5.94 -18.47
N TYR A 401 13.40 -7.06 -18.31
CA TYR A 401 12.10 -7.29 -18.95
C TYR A 401 10.96 -6.56 -18.25
N ASP A 402 10.97 -6.58 -16.91
CA ASP A 402 9.90 -6.04 -16.08
C ASP A 402 10.37 -5.02 -15.04
N SER A 403 11.66 -4.67 -15.06
CA SER A 403 12.30 -3.77 -14.09
C SER A 403 12.25 -4.27 -12.64
N SER A 404 11.94 -5.56 -12.43
CA SER A 404 11.94 -6.16 -11.09
C SER A 404 13.36 -6.39 -10.57
N LEU A 405 13.52 -6.34 -9.25
CA LEU A 405 14.74 -6.73 -8.56
C LEU A 405 14.41 -7.85 -7.57
N SER A 406 15.13 -8.97 -7.69
CA SER A 406 14.94 -10.15 -6.84
C SER A 406 16.23 -10.56 -6.14
N LEU A 407 16.09 -11.27 -5.01
CA LEU A 407 17.19 -11.92 -4.32
C LEU A 407 17.11 -13.44 -4.54
N SER A 408 18.27 -14.06 -4.76
CA SER A 408 18.44 -15.51 -4.89
C SER A 408 19.62 -16.00 -4.05
N GLY A 409 19.53 -17.24 -3.55
CA GLY A 409 20.54 -17.80 -2.65
C GLY A 409 19.93 -18.52 -1.46
N THR A 410 20.77 -18.84 -0.48
CA THR A 410 20.37 -19.43 0.80
C THR A 410 20.82 -18.48 1.91
N PRO A 411 19.90 -17.89 2.69
CA PRO A 411 20.25 -16.96 3.75
C PRO A 411 21.24 -17.58 4.75
N ALA A 412 22.37 -16.92 5.00
CA ALA A 412 23.49 -17.50 5.73
C ALA A 412 23.64 -16.94 7.15
N LYS A 413 23.82 -15.62 7.31
CA LYS A 413 23.99 -14.96 8.62
C LYS A 413 22.77 -14.14 8.99
N ILE A 414 22.41 -14.18 10.28
CA ILE A 414 21.36 -13.32 10.87
C ILE A 414 21.82 -11.87 10.76
N GLY A 415 20.93 -10.99 10.32
CA GLY A 415 21.28 -9.57 10.16
C GLY A 415 20.30 -8.79 9.31
N THR A 416 20.55 -7.49 9.23
CA THR A 416 19.81 -6.55 8.41
C THR A 416 20.75 -6.04 7.32
N TYR A 417 20.42 -6.29 6.06
CA TYR A 417 21.29 -6.03 4.92
C TYR A 417 20.69 -4.93 4.03
N PRO A 418 21.39 -3.82 3.81
CA PRO A 418 20.98 -2.84 2.82
C PRO A 418 21.16 -3.41 1.41
N VAL A 419 20.17 -3.16 0.56
CA VAL A 419 20.17 -3.56 -0.85
C VAL A 419 19.93 -2.33 -1.70
N ASN A 420 20.81 -2.06 -2.64
CA ASN A 420 20.65 -1.01 -3.65
C ASN A 420 21.09 -1.52 -5.02
N VAL A 421 20.80 -0.76 -6.07
CA VAL A 421 21.22 -1.07 -7.44
C VAL A 421 22.06 0.07 -7.99
N THR A 422 23.21 -0.29 -8.55
CA THR A 422 24.02 0.61 -9.37
C THR A 422 23.68 0.35 -10.82
N VAL A 423 22.98 1.29 -11.45
CA VAL A 423 22.58 1.24 -12.86
C VAL A 423 23.63 1.95 -13.70
N THR A 424 24.06 1.29 -14.78
CA THR A 424 24.91 1.88 -15.81
C THR A 424 24.18 1.82 -17.14
N ASP A 425 24.07 2.94 -17.86
CA ASP A 425 23.44 2.98 -19.18
C ASP A 425 24.45 2.84 -20.33
N GLU A 426 23.97 2.63 -21.56
CA GLU A 426 24.84 2.46 -22.75
C GLU A 426 25.64 3.73 -23.10
N SER A 427 25.20 4.90 -22.63
CA SER A 427 25.97 6.13 -22.78
C SER A 427 27.20 6.14 -21.86
N GLY A 428 27.11 5.47 -20.71
CA GLY A 428 28.16 5.38 -19.70
C GLY A 428 27.83 6.14 -18.41
N ARG A 429 26.60 6.64 -18.25
CA ARG A 429 26.14 7.23 -16.98
C ARG A 429 26.01 6.14 -15.93
N THR A 430 26.43 6.43 -14.70
CA THR A 430 26.31 5.51 -13.56
C THR A 430 25.60 6.21 -12.40
N VAL A 431 24.59 5.54 -11.85
CA VAL A 431 23.79 6.04 -10.72
C VAL A 431 23.48 4.91 -9.75
N THR A 432 23.57 5.18 -8.44
CA THR A 432 23.19 4.25 -7.38
C THR A 432 21.86 4.68 -6.79
N SER A 433 20.95 3.72 -6.60
CA SER A 433 19.63 3.96 -6.01
C SER A 433 19.69 4.25 -4.51
N ASN A 434 18.54 4.62 -3.93
CA ASN A 434 18.31 4.45 -2.49
C ASN A 434 18.41 2.96 -2.08
N GLU A 435 18.49 2.74 -0.77
CA GLU A 435 18.54 1.41 -0.17
C GLU A 435 17.14 0.94 0.23
N LEU A 436 16.91 -0.35 0.07
CA LEU A 436 15.83 -1.09 0.72
C LEU A 436 16.44 -2.19 1.59
N THR A 437 15.75 -2.56 2.66
CA THR A 437 16.28 -3.49 3.64
C THR A 437 15.83 -4.92 3.38
N PHE A 438 16.77 -5.87 3.43
CA PHE A 438 16.52 -7.30 3.50
C PHE A 438 16.96 -7.85 4.86
N LYS A 439 16.09 -8.58 5.55
CA LYS A 439 16.38 -9.12 6.89
C LYS A 439 16.48 -10.64 6.87
N VAL A 440 17.49 -11.16 7.55
CA VAL A 440 17.65 -12.58 7.83
C VAL A 440 17.50 -12.81 9.33
N TYR A 441 16.49 -13.57 9.69
CA TYR A 441 16.15 -13.93 11.06
C TYR A 441 16.65 -15.34 11.43
N SER A 442 16.69 -15.62 12.72
CA SER A 442 16.96 -16.95 13.28
C SER A 442 15.82 -17.92 12.98
N THR A 443 16.05 -19.22 13.18
CA THR A 443 15.00 -20.24 13.23
C THR A 443 14.41 -20.44 14.64
N LYS A 444 14.75 -19.55 15.58
CA LYS A 444 14.34 -19.58 17.00
C LYS A 444 13.81 -18.22 17.46
N GLU A 445 13.06 -17.58 16.58
CA GLU A 445 12.48 -16.25 16.82
C GLU A 445 11.34 -16.35 17.82
N LYS A 446 11.18 -15.31 18.64
CA LYS A 446 10.24 -15.29 19.75
C LYS A 446 9.17 -14.25 19.55
N LEU A 447 7.92 -14.62 19.77
CA LEU A 447 6.80 -13.71 19.56
C LEU A 447 6.89 -12.46 20.43
N ALA A 448 7.31 -12.60 21.70
CA ALA A 448 7.47 -11.48 22.62
C ALA A 448 8.48 -10.42 22.14
N ASP A 449 9.44 -10.80 21.30
CA ASP A 449 10.43 -9.86 20.76
C ASP A 449 9.86 -9.00 19.61
N HIS A 450 8.87 -9.54 18.89
CA HIS A 450 8.34 -8.96 17.65
C HIS A 450 6.96 -8.33 17.81
N LEU A 451 6.05 -8.92 18.59
CA LEU A 451 4.68 -8.43 18.79
C LEU A 451 4.65 -7.21 19.72
N LYS A 452 5.03 -6.05 19.19
CA LYS A 452 5.14 -4.76 19.88
C LYS A 452 4.50 -3.66 19.04
N LEU A 453 3.98 -2.62 19.69
CA LEU A 453 3.39 -1.47 18.98
C LEU A 453 4.41 -0.73 18.10
N ASP A 454 5.69 -0.70 18.49
CA ASP A 454 6.77 -0.08 17.71
C ASP A 454 7.05 -0.82 16.39
N ASN A 455 6.68 -2.10 16.32
CA ASN A 455 6.77 -2.93 15.12
C ASN A 455 5.44 -2.97 14.34
N ALA A 456 4.45 -2.17 14.74
CA ALA A 456 3.13 -2.14 14.14
C ALA A 456 2.84 -0.77 13.54
N THR A 457 2.04 -0.74 12.48
CA THR A 457 1.65 0.49 11.81
C THR A 457 0.43 1.07 12.50
N GLN A 458 0.56 2.28 13.07
CA GLN A 458 -0.59 2.99 13.61
C GLN A 458 -1.52 3.46 12.49
N THR A 459 -2.82 3.24 12.68
CA THR A 459 -3.87 3.63 11.75
C THR A 459 -4.64 4.85 12.26
N ALA A 460 -5.51 5.43 11.42
CA ALA A 460 -6.15 6.72 11.68
C ALA A 460 -7.01 6.77 12.97
N ASP A 461 -7.52 5.63 13.43
CA ASP A 461 -8.28 5.49 14.68
C ASP A 461 -7.38 5.30 15.92
N ARG A 462 -6.06 5.48 15.78
CA ARG A 462 -5.03 5.26 16.81
C ARG A 462 -4.89 3.80 17.26
N LYS A 463 -5.50 2.85 16.55
CA LYS A 463 -5.22 1.41 16.69
C LYS A 463 -4.12 1.00 15.73
N TYR A 464 -3.57 -0.20 15.90
CA TYR A 464 -2.39 -0.67 15.20
C TYR A 464 -2.70 -1.89 14.33
N MET A 465 -2.04 -1.95 13.18
CA MET A 465 -1.96 -3.13 12.32
C MET A 465 -0.56 -3.72 12.44
N TYR A 466 -0.48 -4.99 12.81
CA TYR A 466 0.78 -5.70 12.95
C TYR A 466 0.99 -6.62 11.73
N ASP A 467 2.01 -6.32 10.94
CA ASP A 467 2.45 -7.16 9.85
C ASP A 467 3.57 -8.04 10.38
N MET A 468 3.34 -9.35 10.41
CA MET A 468 4.22 -10.32 11.05
C MET A 468 5.57 -10.40 10.33
N ASP A 469 6.63 -9.98 11.02
CA ASP A 469 8.01 -10.05 10.56
C ASP A 469 8.89 -10.50 11.74
N PRO A 470 9.55 -11.67 11.69
CA PRO A 470 9.62 -12.63 10.59
C PRO A 470 8.30 -13.36 10.33
N TRP A 471 8.14 -13.85 9.10
CA TRP A 471 6.97 -14.63 8.70
C TRP A 471 6.84 -15.98 9.41
N VAL A 472 7.87 -16.46 10.11
CA VAL A 472 7.84 -17.66 10.94
C VAL A 472 8.36 -17.35 12.34
N ILE A 473 7.53 -17.61 13.36
CA ILE A 473 7.87 -17.41 14.77
C ILE A 473 7.50 -18.69 15.54
N PRO A 474 8.47 -19.58 15.82
CA PRO A 474 8.20 -20.87 16.46
C PRO A 474 7.94 -20.77 17.96
N ASP A 475 8.59 -19.85 18.66
CA ASP A 475 8.60 -19.78 20.13
C ASP A 475 7.92 -18.50 20.62
N PHE A 476 7.38 -18.49 21.84
CA PHE A 476 6.64 -17.34 22.38
C PHE A 476 7.53 -16.43 23.22
N ASN A 477 8.25 -17.01 24.18
CA ASN A 477 9.22 -16.30 25.02
C ASN A 477 10.21 -17.31 25.67
N ASP A 478 11.15 -16.85 26.50
CA ASP A 478 12.12 -17.72 27.21
C ASP A 478 11.64 -18.23 28.58
N THR A 479 10.39 -17.93 28.94
CA THR A 479 9.88 -18.03 30.31
C THR A 479 8.74 -19.04 30.43
N ASP A 480 7.50 -18.59 30.25
CA ASP A 480 6.27 -19.37 30.47
C ASP A 480 5.53 -19.71 29.16
N ASP A 481 6.05 -19.29 28.00
CA ASP A 481 5.42 -19.42 26.68
C ASP A 481 4.03 -18.74 26.59
N ILE A 482 3.80 -17.70 27.41
CA ILE A 482 2.58 -16.89 27.39
C ILE A 482 2.88 -15.51 26.82
N VAL A 483 2.15 -15.12 25.77
CA VAL A 483 2.23 -13.77 25.18
C VAL A 483 0.84 -13.17 25.10
N THR A 484 0.70 -11.93 25.56
CA THR A 484 -0.55 -11.17 25.45
C THR A 484 -0.45 -10.18 24.30
N VAL A 485 -1.46 -10.17 23.43
CA VAL A 485 -1.56 -9.21 22.33
C VAL A 485 -1.80 -7.81 22.92
N PRO A 486 -1.00 -6.79 22.56
CA PRO A 486 -1.31 -5.40 22.91
C PRO A 486 -2.75 -5.03 22.47
N ALA A 487 -3.56 -4.51 23.39
CA ALA A 487 -5.00 -4.29 23.16
C ALA A 487 -5.32 -3.25 22.07
N GLU A 488 -4.33 -2.44 21.70
CA GLU A 488 -4.39 -1.48 20.61
C GLU A 488 -4.18 -2.11 19.23
N ILE A 489 -3.68 -3.35 19.14
CA ILE A 489 -3.60 -4.08 17.88
C ILE A 489 -5.00 -4.57 17.52
N LYS A 490 -5.48 -4.12 16.35
CA LYS A 490 -6.79 -4.52 15.80
C LYS A 490 -6.69 -5.50 14.65
N ALA A 491 -5.53 -5.58 14.01
CA ALA A 491 -5.30 -6.53 12.92
C ALA A 491 -3.87 -7.08 12.98
N TRP A 492 -3.75 -8.37 12.70
CA TRP A 492 -2.49 -9.09 12.58
C TRP A 492 -2.48 -9.83 11.26
N TYR A 493 -1.60 -9.41 10.35
CA TYR A 493 -1.41 -10.02 9.04
C TYR A 493 -0.18 -10.94 9.07
N GLY A 494 -0.36 -12.22 8.75
CA GLY A 494 0.77 -13.09 8.40
C GLY A 494 1.27 -12.83 6.97
N SER A 495 0.37 -12.35 6.11
CA SER A 495 0.66 -11.86 4.75
C SER A 495 -0.49 -10.99 4.26
N HIS A 496 -0.25 -10.17 3.23
CA HIS A 496 -1.30 -9.49 2.47
C HIS A 496 -1.75 -10.25 1.22
N THR A 497 -1.21 -11.44 0.97
CA THR A 497 -1.55 -12.28 -0.18
C THR A 497 -2.23 -13.57 0.27
N SER A 498 -3.47 -13.78 -0.16
CA SER A 498 -4.21 -15.02 0.10
C SER A 498 -3.44 -16.24 -0.43
N GLY A 499 -3.36 -17.31 0.38
CA GLY A 499 -2.57 -18.51 0.08
C GLY A 499 -1.12 -18.45 0.54
N THR A 500 -0.63 -17.28 0.98
CA THR A 500 0.66 -17.11 1.66
C THR A 500 0.39 -16.85 3.13
N TYR A 501 1.07 -17.54 4.05
CA TYR A 501 0.74 -17.49 5.47
C TYR A 501 1.96 -17.21 6.35
N GLY A 502 1.77 -16.39 7.37
CA GLY A 502 2.70 -16.33 8.50
C GLY A 502 2.51 -17.56 9.41
N GLU A 503 3.59 -18.21 9.84
CA GLU A 503 3.56 -19.41 10.65
C GLU A 503 3.88 -19.10 12.12
N LEU A 504 2.95 -19.40 13.01
CA LEU A 504 3.07 -19.16 14.45
C LEU A 504 3.07 -20.48 15.22
N GLY A 505 4.08 -20.68 16.06
CA GLY A 505 4.29 -21.89 16.85
C GLY A 505 5.01 -23.00 16.09
N TYR A 506 5.04 -24.18 16.68
CA TYR A 506 5.52 -25.45 16.08
C TYR A 506 4.47 -26.57 16.20
N ALA A 507 4.65 -27.64 15.42
CA ALA A 507 3.76 -28.81 15.45
C ALA A 507 4.09 -29.72 16.66
N VAL A 508 3.04 -30.15 17.38
CA VAL A 508 3.10 -31.18 18.44
C VAL A 508 2.40 -32.43 17.94
N SER A 509 2.78 -33.58 18.50
CA SER A 509 2.22 -34.88 18.12
C SER A 509 0.73 -34.97 18.42
N GLU A 510 0.03 -35.80 17.66
CA GLU A 510 -1.38 -36.10 17.91
C GLU A 510 -1.58 -36.65 19.34
N GLY A 511 -2.48 -36.03 20.11
CA GLY A 511 -2.75 -36.37 21.52
C GLY A 511 -1.93 -35.59 22.56
N GLU A 512 -0.87 -34.88 22.15
CA GLU A 512 -0.09 -34.02 23.04
C GLU A 512 -0.80 -32.68 23.29
N ALA A 513 -0.60 -32.11 24.47
CA ALA A 513 -1.18 -30.83 24.85
C ALA A 513 -0.50 -29.64 24.13
N THR A 514 -1.24 -28.55 23.96
CA THR A 514 -0.68 -27.25 23.57
C THR A 514 0.32 -26.76 24.62
N THR A 515 1.44 -26.19 24.20
CA THR A 515 2.52 -25.73 25.09
C THR A 515 2.63 -24.21 25.18
N GLN A 516 2.12 -23.46 24.20
CA GLN A 516 2.25 -22.00 24.10
C GLN A 516 0.87 -21.34 24.15
N THR A 517 0.73 -20.19 24.81
CA THR A 517 -0.56 -19.49 24.97
C THR A 517 -0.52 -18.06 24.47
N LEU A 518 -1.39 -17.73 23.50
CA LEU A 518 -1.62 -16.37 23.00
C LEU A 518 -2.88 -15.80 23.64
N ILE A 519 -2.75 -14.74 24.42
CA ILE A 519 -3.87 -14.09 25.11
C ILE A 519 -4.39 -12.91 24.28
N ILE A 520 -5.70 -12.91 24.00
CA ILE A 520 -6.44 -11.76 23.47
C ILE A 520 -7.14 -11.09 24.65
N PRO A 521 -6.62 -9.96 25.15
CA PRO A 521 -7.09 -9.37 26.41
C PRO A 521 -8.37 -8.55 26.21
N ALA A 522 -8.95 -8.13 27.33
CA ALA A 522 -10.07 -7.18 27.37
C ALA A 522 -9.80 -5.91 26.54
N GLY A 523 -10.77 -5.49 25.72
CA GLY A 523 -10.66 -4.29 24.89
C GLY A 523 -9.85 -4.46 23.60
N CYS A 524 -9.33 -5.66 23.35
CA CYS A 524 -8.70 -6.05 22.09
C CYS A 524 -9.76 -6.65 21.15
N ASP A 525 -9.98 -6.01 20.00
CA ASP A 525 -10.79 -6.55 18.89
C ASP A 525 -9.84 -6.93 17.75
N LEU A 526 -9.28 -8.13 17.84
CA LEU A 526 -8.22 -8.60 16.97
C LEU A 526 -8.79 -9.30 15.75
N THR A 527 -8.36 -8.90 14.56
CA THR A 527 -8.55 -9.67 13.33
C THR A 527 -7.23 -10.30 12.88
N MET A 528 -7.11 -11.62 12.92
CA MET A 528 -5.97 -12.34 12.33
C MET A 528 -6.28 -12.75 10.89
N VAL A 529 -5.34 -12.48 9.98
CA VAL A 529 -5.50 -12.71 8.54
C VAL A 529 -4.28 -13.42 7.97
N ASN A 530 -4.48 -14.42 7.12
CA ASN A 530 -3.39 -15.16 6.44
C ASN A 530 -2.39 -15.74 7.45
N MET A 531 -2.90 -16.41 8.47
CA MET A 531 -2.11 -17.04 9.52
C MET A 531 -2.18 -18.56 9.45
N LYS A 532 -1.07 -19.21 9.74
CA LYS A 532 -0.99 -20.64 10.04
C LYS A 532 -0.55 -20.80 11.49
N VAL A 533 -1.51 -21.08 12.37
CA VAL A 533 -1.26 -21.22 13.81
C VAL A 533 -1.13 -22.70 14.11
N LEU A 534 0.08 -23.14 14.45
CA LEU A 534 0.40 -24.56 14.66
C LEU A 534 -0.11 -25.08 16.01
N SER A 535 -0.14 -26.41 16.14
CA SER A 535 -0.81 -27.10 17.25
C SER A 535 -0.18 -26.89 18.63
N SER A 536 1.04 -26.36 18.75
CA SER A 536 1.59 -25.97 20.05
C SER A 536 0.86 -24.77 20.65
N VAL A 537 0.20 -23.95 19.84
CA VAL A 537 -0.41 -22.69 20.28
C VAL A 537 -1.86 -22.92 20.73
N LYS A 538 -2.19 -22.35 21.88
CA LYS A 538 -3.54 -22.11 22.35
C LYS A 538 -3.84 -20.61 22.27
N ILE A 539 -4.89 -20.22 21.57
CA ILE A 539 -5.39 -18.83 21.59
C ILE A 539 -6.45 -18.73 22.67
N LYS A 540 -6.22 -17.88 23.67
CA LYS A 540 -7.13 -17.63 24.79
C LYS A 540 -7.77 -16.25 24.64
N VAL A 541 -9.08 -16.20 24.48
CA VAL A 541 -9.85 -14.94 24.37
C VAL A 541 -10.50 -14.65 25.72
N GLU A 542 -10.05 -13.60 26.39
CA GLU A 542 -10.51 -13.21 27.72
C GLU A 542 -11.77 -12.34 27.68
N ASN A 543 -12.32 -12.03 28.85
CA ASN A 543 -13.51 -11.21 29.01
C ASN A 543 -13.36 -9.84 28.34
N GLY A 544 -14.26 -9.49 27.42
CA GLY A 544 -14.22 -8.25 26.65
C GLY A 544 -13.21 -8.25 25.52
N GLY A 545 -12.51 -9.36 25.28
CA GLY A 545 -11.69 -9.59 24.08
C GLY A 545 -12.54 -10.15 22.93
N THR A 546 -12.18 -9.81 21.70
CA THR A 546 -12.80 -10.34 20.48
C THR A 546 -11.74 -10.87 19.53
N LEU A 547 -11.94 -12.09 19.03
CA LEU A 547 -11.09 -12.70 18.01
C LEU A 547 -11.88 -12.90 16.71
N ASN A 548 -11.38 -12.32 15.63
CA ASN A 548 -11.88 -12.50 14.28
C ASN A 548 -10.83 -13.23 13.44
N LEU A 549 -11.22 -14.29 12.74
CA LEU A 549 -10.29 -15.08 11.91
C LEU A 549 -10.69 -15.05 10.44
N ARG A 550 -9.74 -14.68 9.57
CA ARG A 550 -9.96 -14.61 8.11
C ARG A 550 -8.82 -15.29 7.37
N ASP A 551 -9.16 -16.09 6.37
CA ASP A 551 -8.22 -16.79 5.50
C ASP A 551 -7.02 -17.39 6.26
N SER A 552 -7.27 -18.22 7.28
CA SER A 552 -6.23 -18.72 8.21
C SER A 552 -6.40 -20.21 8.54
N SER A 553 -5.30 -20.94 8.76
CA SER A 553 -5.34 -22.36 9.15
C SER A 553 -4.92 -22.53 10.61
N ILE A 554 -5.88 -22.87 11.48
CA ILE A 554 -5.65 -22.97 12.94
C ILE A 554 -5.60 -24.43 13.35
N TYR A 555 -4.41 -24.96 13.60
CA TYR A 555 -4.17 -26.31 14.13
C TYR A 555 -4.13 -26.36 15.66
N GLY A 556 -3.90 -25.20 16.27
CA GLY A 556 -3.96 -24.97 17.71
C GLY A 556 -5.37 -25.01 18.29
N GLN A 557 -5.46 -24.93 19.61
CA GLN A 557 -6.74 -24.77 20.31
C GLN A 557 -7.12 -23.30 20.40
N ILE A 558 -8.42 -23.02 20.41
CA ILE A 558 -8.96 -21.70 20.76
C ILE A 558 -9.87 -21.89 21.96
N GLU A 559 -9.66 -21.12 23.02
CA GLU A 559 -10.50 -21.07 24.21
C GLU A 559 -11.09 -19.66 24.35
N VAL A 560 -12.41 -19.56 24.41
CA VAL A 560 -13.12 -18.29 24.63
C VAL A 560 -13.74 -18.34 26.02
N GLU A 561 -13.36 -17.39 26.88
CA GLU A 561 -13.82 -17.28 28.26
C GLU A 561 -15.06 -16.38 28.39
N ASN A 562 -15.53 -16.20 29.64
CA ASN A 562 -16.69 -15.40 29.97
C ASN A 562 -16.58 -13.97 29.43
N GLY A 563 -17.51 -13.54 28.58
CA GLY A 563 -17.53 -12.23 27.96
C GLY A 563 -16.57 -12.07 26.78
N GLY A 564 -15.81 -13.12 26.43
CA GLY A 564 -15.03 -13.18 25.20
C GLY A 564 -15.93 -13.47 23.98
N THR A 565 -15.53 -12.96 22.82
CA THR A 565 -16.29 -13.13 21.57
C THR A 565 -15.42 -13.69 20.45
N ILE A 566 -15.98 -14.58 19.63
CA ILE A 566 -15.32 -15.08 18.42
C ILE A 566 -16.20 -14.93 17.17
N SER A 567 -15.55 -14.57 16.05
CA SER A 567 -16.12 -14.60 14.70
C SER A 567 -15.14 -15.24 13.71
N VAL A 568 -15.63 -16.14 12.86
CA VAL A 568 -14.79 -16.85 11.88
C VAL A 568 -15.36 -16.69 10.48
N ASN A 569 -14.52 -16.33 9.51
CA ASN A 569 -14.92 -16.19 8.11
C ASN A 569 -16.10 -15.23 7.92
N HIS A 570 -16.06 -14.09 8.60
CA HIS A 570 -17.05 -13.03 8.42
C HIS A 570 -16.37 -11.66 8.41
N ASP A 571 -16.88 -10.80 7.54
CA ASP A 571 -16.48 -9.40 7.48
C ASP A 571 -17.60 -8.52 8.01
N ASP A 572 -17.50 -8.14 9.29
CA ASP A 572 -18.47 -7.27 9.97
C ASP A 572 -18.67 -5.93 9.25
N TYR A 573 -17.63 -5.42 8.56
CA TYR A 573 -17.73 -4.15 7.84
C TYR A 573 -18.66 -4.23 6.62
N SER A 574 -18.55 -5.31 5.83
CA SER A 574 -19.42 -5.53 4.66
C SER A 574 -20.67 -6.35 4.97
N GLY A 575 -20.76 -6.97 6.15
CA GLY A 575 -21.82 -7.90 6.56
C GLY A 575 -21.84 -9.17 5.74
N LYS A 576 -20.68 -9.63 5.24
CA LYS A 576 -20.57 -10.78 4.33
C LYS A 576 -19.78 -11.90 4.97
N PHE A 577 -20.25 -13.12 4.73
CA PHE A 577 -19.45 -14.31 4.96
C PHE A 577 -18.30 -14.38 3.96
N LEU A 578 -17.14 -14.76 4.49
CA LEU A 578 -15.90 -15.03 3.78
C LEU A 578 -15.66 -16.54 3.75
N THR A 579 -14.57 -16.93 3.11
CA THR A 579 -14.05 -18.30 3.13
C THR A 579 -12.54 -18.24 3.25
N GLY A 580 -11.93 -19.31 3.73
CA GLY A 580 -10.48 -19.46 3.79
C GLY A 580 -10.01 -19.96 5.16
N THR A 581 -10.65 -19.51 6.25
CA THR A 581 -10.28 -19.98 7.59
C THR A 581 -10.76 -21.41 7.84
N SER A 582 -9.88 -22.30 8.31
CA SER A 582 -10.25 -23.60 8.85
C SER A 582 -9.76 -23.78 10.28
N ILE A 583 -10.62 -24.34 11.14
CA ILE A 583 -10.30 -24.71 12.52
C ILE A 583 -10.01 -26.20 12.55
N ASN A 584 -8.72 -26.56 12.46
CA ASN A 584 -8.24 -27.93 12.40
C ASN A 584 -7.91 -28.51 13.79
N GLY A 585 -7.64 -27.64 14.77
CA GLY A 585 -7.51 -28.01 16.17
C GLY A 585 -8.89 -28.20 16.81
N GLN A 586 -9.23 -27.33 17.76
CA GLN A 586 -10.55 -27.32 18.40
C GLN A 586 -10.90 -25.92 18.89
N LEU A 587 -12.16 -25.53 18.74
CA LEU A 587 -12.71 -24.32 19.36
C LEU A 587 -13.50 -24.71 20.61
N ILE A 588 -13.12 -24.17 21.76
CA ILE A 588 -13.75 -24.41 23.06
C ILE A 588 -14.37 -23.10 23.54
N LEU A 589 -15.68 -23.10 23.78
CA LEU A 589 -16.44 -21.97 24.28
C LEU A 589 -16.85 -22.26 25.73
N ASN A 590 -16.29 -21.51 26.67
CA ASN A 590 -16.54 -21.67 28.10
C ASN A 590 -17.73 -20.81 28.55
N ASP A 591 -18.08 -20.91 29.85
CA ASP A 591 -19.18 -20.16 30.44
C ASP A 591 -19.06 -18.65 30.17
N GLY A 592 -20.14 -18.06 29.66
CA GLY A 592 -20.26 -16.65 29.27
C GLY A 592 -19.70 -16.26 27.90
N ALA A 593 -19.12 -17.19 27.13
CA ALA A 593 -18.59 -16.90 25.80
C ALA A 593 -19.69 -16.60 24.77
N THR A 594 -19.34 -15.83 23.73
CA THR A 594 -20.23 -15.53 22.60
C THR A 594 -19.60 -15.95 21.28
N ILE A 595 -20.36 -16.68 20.45
CA ILE A 595 -20.03 -16.95 19.05
C ILE A 595 -21.01 -16.19 18.17
N ARG A 596 -20.48 -15.37 17.25
CA ARG A 596 -21.29 -14.53 16.37
C ARG A 596 -20.90 -14.68 14.91
N ASN A 597 -21.88 -14.59 14.01
CA ASN A 597 -21.69 -14.53 12.55
C ASN A 597 -20.48 -15.34 12.05
N SER A 598 -20.55 -16.66 12.12
CA SER A 598 -19.38 -17.51 11.95
C SER A 598 -19.61 -18.63 10.95
N MET A 599 -18.64 -18.85 10.06
CA MET A 599 -18.60 -19.98 9.14
C MET A 599 -17.36 -20.82 9.43
N ILE A 600 -17.56 -21.85 10.25
CA ILE A 600 -16.52 -22.70 10.81
C ILE A 600 -16.54 -24.05 10.11
N TYR A 601 -15.38 -24.46 9.62
CA TYR A 601 -15.18 -25.81 9.11
C TYR A 601 -13.75 -26.27 9.42
N SER A 602 -13.58 -27.59 9.47
CA SER A 602 -12.29 -28.25 9.68
C SER A 602 -11.83 -28.93 8.40
N ASN A 603 -10.51 -28.96 8.19
CA ASN A 603 -9.84 -29.76 7.17
C ASN A 603 -8.72 -30.62 7.81
N THR A 604 -8.83 -30.90 9.11
CA THR A 604 -7.79 -31.53 9.93
C THR A 604 -7.34 -32.91 9.45
N ASN A 605 -8.20 -33.68 8.77
CA ASN A 605 -7.89 -35.04 8.34
C ASN A 605 -7.29 -35.06 6.92
N PHE A 606 -7.32 -33.93 6.22
CA PHE A 606 -6.71 -33.76 4.89
C PHE A 606 -5.42 -32.93 4.92
N LEU A 607 -5.31 -31.97 5.85
CA LEU A 607 -4.16 -31.09 5.98
C LEU A 607 -3.18 -31.60 7.04
N PRO A 608 -1.88 -31.75 6.72
CA PRO A 608 -0.89 -32.11 7.73
C PRO A 608 -0.66 -30.96 8.71
N ASN A 609 -0.43 -31.30 9.98
CA ASN A 609 0.07 -30.41 11.01
C ASN A 609 1.60 -30.46 11.00
N GLY A 610 2.23 -29.44 10.39
CA GLY A 610 3.64 -29.53 10.04
C GLY A 610 3.86 -30.67 9.03
N THR A 611 4.55 -31.73 9.45
CA THR A 611 4.78 -32.94 8.64
C THR A 611 3.91 -34.13 9.05
N GLN A 612 3.04 -33.97 10.06
CA GLN A 612 2.28 -35.06 10.65
C GLN A 612 0.83 -35.08 10.12
N ALA A 613 0.36 -36.24 9.66
CA ALA A 613 -1.07 -36.46 9.40
C ALA A 613 -1.81 -36.64 10.73
N ARG A 614 -3.08 -36.22 10.78
CA ARG A 614 -3.95 -36.35 11.96
C ARG A 614 -5.16 -37.24 11.69
N HIS A 615 -5.68 -37.84 12.75
CA HIS A 615 -6.88 -38.67 12.76
C HIS A 615 -7.89 -38.10 13.75
N ASN A 616 -8.20 -36.82 13.58
CA ASN A 616 -9.00 -36.10 14.57
C ASN A 616 -10.49 -36.39 14.36
N THR A 617 -11.07 -37.12 15.31
CA THR A 617 -12.50 -37.38 15.43
C THR A 617 -13.16 -36.55 16.53
N SER A 618 -12.41 -35.66 17.19
CA SER A 618 -12.97 -34.77 18.21
C SER A 618 -13.89 -33.73 17.55
N PRO A 619 -14.96 -33.29 18.23
CA PRO A 619 -15.84 -32.24 17.72
C PRO A 619 -15.07 -30.96 17.37
N VAL A 620 -15.44 -30.30 16.27
CA VAL A 620 -14.82 -29.03 15.85
C VAL A 620 -15.02 -27.95 16.91
N VAL A 621 -16.24 -27.85 17.43
CA VAL A 621 -16.61 -26.90 18.49
C VAL A 621 -17.10 -27.64 19.72
N VAL A 622 -16.62 -27.25 20.91
CA VAL A 622 -17.04 -27.76 22.21
C VAL A 622 -17.55 -26.61 23.07
N ILE A 623 -18.76 -26.77 23.59
CA ILE A 623 -19.37 -25.87 24.57
C ILE A 623 -19.18 -26.49 25.96
N SER A 624 -18.57 -25.75 26.88
CA SER A 624 -18.23 -26.21 28.24
C SER A 624 -18.89 -25.37 29.34
N GLY A 625 -19.88 -24.54 28.99
CA GLY A 625 -20.60 -23.67 29.92
C GLY A 625 -21.83 -23.03 29.27
N ASN A 626 -22.29 -21.89 29.79
CA ASN A 626 -23.41 -21.15 29.19
C ASN A 626 -22.91 -20.21 28.08
N VAL A 627 -23.22 -20.50 26.82
CA VAL A 627 -22.69 -19.79 25.64
C VAL A 627 -23.82 -19.18 24.84
N LYS A 628 -23.58 -18.00 24.25
CA LYS A 628 -24.54 -17.30 23.39
C LYS A 628 -24.18 -17.44 21.91
N VAL A 629 -25.20 -17.65 21.09
CA VAL A 629 -25.11 -17.60 19.61
C VAL A 629 -25.82 -16.35 19.12
N GLU A 630 -25.11 -15.51 18.36
CA GLU A 630 -25.63 -14.29 17.77
C GLU A 630 -25.51 -14.29 16.24
N GLY A 631 -26.59 -13.91 15.56
CA GLY A 631 -26.64 -13.89 14.11
C GLY A 631 -26.63 -15.29 13.51
N LYS A 632 -25.89 -15.50 12.41
CA LYS A 632 -25.84 -16.80 11.72
C LYS A 632 -24.52 -17.53 11.99
N VAL A 633 -24.59 -18.73 12.54
CA VAL A 633 -23.42 -19.57 12.82
C VAL A 633 -23.57 -20.91 12.11
N TYR A 634 -22.57 -21.25 11.30
CA TYR A 634 -22.47 -22.50 10.56
C TYR A 634 -21.22 -23.25 11.01
N ILE A 635 -21.36 -24.53 11.35
CA ILE A 635 -20.27 -25.37 11.82
C ILE A 635 -20.27 -26.67 11.02
N LYS A 636 -19.13 -27.06 10.45
CA LYS A 636 -18.99 -28.32 9.72
C LYS A 636 -17.76 -29.11 10.15
N GLY A 637 -17.99 -30.39 10.49
CA GLY A 637 -16.92 -31.35 10.71
C GLY A 637 -16.24 -31.80 9.41
N ASP A 638 -14.96 -32.15 9.51
CA ASP A 638 -14.20 -32.72 8.39
C ASP A 638 -14.61 -34.17 8.10
N GLU A 639 -14.28 -34.63 6.90
CA GLU A 639 -14.44 -36.02 6.46
C GLU A 639 -13.62 -36.98 7.34
N ALA A 640 -13.96 -38.27 7.33
CA ALA A 640 -13.26 -39.25 8.15
C ALA A 640 -11.79 -39.39 7.74
N ALA A 641 -10.92 -39.52 8.74
CA ALA A 641 -9.54 -39.93 8.51
C ALA A 641 -9.49 -41.35 7.93
N THR A 642 -8.47 -41.63 7.11
CA THR A 642 -8.28 -42.99 6.59
C THR A 642 -7.74 -43.91 7.67
N GLY A 643 -8.34 -45.09 7.84
CA GLY A 643 -7.84 -46.12 8.75
C GLY A 643 -8.91 -46.64 9.70
N THR A 644 -8.46 -47.33 10.73
CA THR A 644 -9.29 -47.90 11.79
C THR A 644 -9.03 -47.15 13.08
N ASP A 645 -10.09 -46.70 13.72
CA ASP A 645 -10.07 -46.13 15.06
C ASP A 645 -9.70 -47.22 16.08
N PRO A 646 -8.56 -47.09 16.79
CA PRO A 646 -8.14 -48.06 17.79
C PRO A 646 -9.12 -48.20 18.96
N ALA A 647 -9.88 -47.15 19.29
CA ALA A 647 -10.79 -47.15 20.43
C ALA A 647 -12.06 -47.97 20.16
N THR A 648 -12.57 -47.91 18.91
CA THR A 648 -13.81 -48.58 18.53
C THR A 648 -13.59 -49.86 17.71
N GLY A 649 -12.39 -50.05 17.15
CA GLY A 649 -12.07 -51.13 16.22
C GLY A 649 -12.79 -51.01 14.86
N LYS A 650 -13.41 -49.85 14.57
CA LYS A 650 -14.13 -49.55 13.34
C LYS A 650 -13.38 -48.51 12.50
N SER A 651 -13.83 -48.27 11.27
CA SER A 651 -13.35 -47.12 10.51
C SER A 651 -13.59 -45.83 11.29
N TYR A 652 -12.67 -44.87 11.19
CA TYR A 652 -12.90 -43.54 11.76
C TYR A 652 -14.21 -42.97 11.24
N SER A 653 -14.96 -42.32 12.12
CA SER A 653 -16.13 -41.55 11.72
C SER A 653 -15.72 -40.21 11.13
N GLY A 654 -16.61 -39.62 10.34
CA GLY A 654 -16.55 -38.20 10.08
C GLY A 654 -16.55 -37.40 11.38
N GLN A 655 -15.90 -36.26 11.36
CA GLN A 655 -15.74 -35.43 12.55
C GLN A 655 -17.10 -34.86 12.98
N PRO A 656 -17.45 -34.90 14.27
CA PRO A 656 -18.64 -34.21 14.76
C PRO A 656 -18.50 -32.69 14.62
N ALA A 657 -19.59 -31.99 14.35
CA ALA A 657 -19.55 -30.52 14.21
C ALA A 657 -19.47 -29.84 15.59
N LEU A 658 -20.38 -30.19 16.49
CA LEU A 658 -20.58 -29.49 17.77
C LEU A 658 -20.80 -30.49 18.90
N LYS A 659 -20.20 -30.23 20.06
CA LYS A 659 -20.53 -30.90 21.33
C LYS A 659 -20.94 -29.89 22.40
N VAL A 660 -22.00 -30.16 23.14
CA VAL A 660 -22.39 -29.41 24.35
C VAL A 660 -22.16 -30.27 25.58
N SER A 661 -21.08 -30.00 26.32
CA SER A 661 -20.63 -30.74 27.50
C SER A 661 -21.04 -29.99 28.76
N SER A 662 -22.13 -30.41 29.42
CA SER A 662 -22.60 -29.83 30.68
C SER A 662 -22.69 -28.29 30.66
N GLY A 663 -23.83 -27.75 30.23
CA GLY A 663 -24.04 -26.31 30.06
C GLY A 663 -25.19 -25.99 29.12
N THR A 664 -25.34 -24.72 28.75
CA THR A 664 -26.44 -24.25 27.90
C THR A 664 -25.91 -23.45 26.71
N LEU A 665 -26.19 -23.89 25.48
CA LEU A 665 -25.98 -23.08 24.28
C LEU A 665 -27.29 -22.35 23.93
N THR A 666 -27.32 -21.03 24.15
CA THR A 666 -28.51 -20.21 23.91
C THR A 666 -28.45 -19.56 22.54
N ILE A 667 -29.41 -19.88 21.67
CA ILE A 667 -29.57 -19.26 20.35
C ILE A 667 -30.53 -18.07 20.49
N GLY A 668 -29.99 -16.86 20.31
CA GLY A 668 -30.76 -15.62 20.44
C GLY A 668 -31.91 -15.52 19.44
N GLU A 669 -32.86 -14.63 19.71
CA GLU A 669 -33.95 -14.34 18.78
C GLU A 669 -33.40 -13.86 17.43
N GLY A 670 -34.02 -14.30 16.33
CA GLY A 670 -33.56 -14.04 14.97
C GLY A 670 -32.22 -14.71 14.60
N SER A 671 -31.55 -15.38 15.55
CA SER A 671 -30.27 -16.06 15.32
C SER A 671 -30.48 -17.51 14.87
N GLN A 672 -29.47 -18.04 14.19
CA GLN A 672 -29.49 -19.38 13.60
C GLN A 672 -28.17 -20.10 13.84
N LEU A 673 -28.26 -21.35 14.28
CA LEU A 673 -27.13 -22.27 14.37
C LEU A 673 -27.37 -23.45 13.43
N ALA A 674 -26.48 -23.67 12.47
CA ALA A 674 -26.48 -24.85 11.62
C ALA A 674 -25.22 -25.69 11.83
N ALA A 675 -25.38 -26.93 12.27
CA ALA A 675 -24.32 -27.89 12.52
C ALA A 675 -24.38 -29.03 11.51
N TYR A 676 -23.23 -29.34 10.89
CA TYR A 676 -23.08 -30.36 9.85
C TYR A 676 -22.00 -31.37 10.23
N GLY A 677 -22.40 -32.62 10.46
CA GLY A 677 -21.43 -33.69 10.75
C GLY A 677 -20.59 -34.03 9.53
N GLY A 678 -19.33 -34.40 9.71
CA GLY A 678 -18.45 -34.81 8.61
C GLY A 678 -18.96 -36.06 7.90
N GLY A 679 -18.97 -36.07 6.58
CA GLY A 679 -19.47 -37.21 5.80
C GLY A 679 -20.28 -36.79 4.59
N ASN A 680 -19.61 -36.71 3.44
CA ASN A 680 -20.27 -36.46 2.16
C ASN A 680 -19.60 -37.16 0.98
N ILE A 681 -18.31 -37.44 1.10
CA ILE A 681 -17.54 -38.11 0.05
C ILE A 681 -17.37 -39.59 0.37
N ALA A 682 -17.10 -40.39 -0.66
CA ALA A 682 -17.01 -41.85 -0.57
C ALA A 682 -15.90 -42.39 0.34
N THR A 683 -15.01 -41.53 0.85
CA THR A 683 -13.95 -41.92 1.80
C THR A 683 -14.43 -41.95 3.25
N THR A 684 -15.59 -41.36 3.55
CA THR A 684 -16.15 -41.35 4.91
C THR A 684 -17.06 -42.56 5.12
N SER A 685 -16.51 -43.63 5.71
CA SER A 685 -17.26 -44.87 5.90
C SER A 685 -18.38 -44.73 6.92
N VAL A 686 -18.11 -44.11 8.07
CA VAL A 686 -19.08 -43.83 9.12
C VAL A 686 -19.35 -42.32 9.15
N GLY A 687 -20.60 -41.91 9.03
CA GLY A 687 -20.97 -40.50 9.09
C GLY A 687 -20.80 -39.90 10.49
N GLY A 688 -20.33 -38.66 10.57
CA GLY A 688 -20.17 -37.90 11.81
C GLY A 688 -21.50 -37.31 12.31
N ALA A 689 -21.63 -37.17 13.63
CA ALA A 689 -22.79 -36.50 14.22
C ALA A 689 -22.78 -34.99 13.95
N ALA A 690 -23.95 -34.38 13.79
CA ALA A 690 -24.00 -32.91 13.73
C ALA A 690 -23.83 -32.29 15.13
N VAL A 691 -24.58 -32.78 16.11
CA VAL A 691 -24.55 -32.30 17.50
C VAL A 691 -24.44 -33.49 18.46
N ILE A 692 -23.54 -33.37 19.43
CA ILE A 692 -23.40 -34.29 20.56
C ILE A 692 -23.80 -33.55 21.85
N LEU A 693 -24.78 -34.05 22.57
CA LEU A 693 -25.16 -33.56 23.90
C LEU A 693 -24.57 -34.50 24.97
N ASP A 694 -23.81 -33.93 25.89
CA ASP A 694 -23.23 -34.64 27.03
C ASP A 694 -23.71 -33.96 28.32
N ASN A 695 -24.96 -34.26 28.67
CA ASN A 695 -25.76 -33.60 29.70
C ASN A 695 -25.91 -32.08 29.46
N GLY A 696 -25.87 -31.65 28.19
CA GLY A 696 -26.00 -30.27 27.77
C GLY A 696 -27.40 -29.91 27.27
N THR A 697 -27.68 -28.61 27.21
CA THR A 697 -28.93 -28.06 26.66
C THR A 697 -28.64 -27.09 25.51
N ILE A 698 -29.40 -27.17 24.43
CA ILE A 698 -29.47 -26.12 23.41
C ILE A 698 -30.83 -25.45 23.54
N SER A 699 -30.88 -24.15 23.80
CA SER A 699 -32.13 -23.43 24.09
C SER A 699 -32.22 -22.08 23.39
N GLY A 700 -33.35 -21.39 23.49
CA GLY A 700 -33.51 -19.99 23.10
C GLY A 700 -34.50 -19.75 21.96
N ALA A 701 -34.79 -18.48 21.68
CA ALA A 701 -35.80 -18.07 20.69
C ALA A 701 -35.35 -18.24 19.22
N GLY A 702 -34.11 -18.67 18.98
CA GLY A 702 -33.56 -18.87 17.64
C GLY A 702 -33.88 -20.23 16.99
N THR A 703 -33.17 -20.49 15.90
CA THR A 703 -33.34 -21.71 15.08
C THR A 703 -32.11 -22.62 15.14
N LEU A 704 -32.33 -23.91 15.43
CA LEU A 704 -31.32 -24.97 15.31
C LEU A 704 -31.51 -25.76 14.00
N ILE A 705 -30.42 -26.00 13.28
CA ILE A 705 -30.38 -26.92 12.13
C ILE A 705 -29.25 -27.90 12.39
N ALA A 706 -29.55 -29.20 12.45
CA ALA A 706 -28.56 -30.25 12.64
C ALA A 706 -28.72 -31.26 11.50
N VAL A 707 -27.70 -31.38 10.64
CA VAL A 707 -27.70 -32.32 9.51
C VAL A 707 -26.46 -33.18 9.59
N ALA A 708 -26.62 -34.46 9.88
CA ALA A 708 -25.48 -35.33 10.12
C ALA A 708 -24.78 -35.77 8.83
N GLY A 709 -23.53 -36.23 9.00
CA GLY A 709 -22.73 -36.78 7.92
C GLY A 709 -23.27 -38.09 7.37
N ARG A 710 -23.11 -38.28 6.07
CA ARG A 710 -23.42 -39.51 5.34
C ARG A 710 -22.34 -40.55 5.58
N GLY A 711 -22.74 -41.82 5.69
CA GLY A 711 -21.83 -42.96 5.74
C GLY A 711 -21.77 -43.70 4.41
N ASP A 712 -20.57 -43.85 3.84
CA ASP A 712 -20.32 -44.63 2.63
C ASP A 712 -19.74 -46.01 2.95
N GLY A 713 -20.62 -47.01 3.03
CA GLY A 713 -20.27 -48.37 3.42
C GLY A 713 -20.43 -48.69 4.91
N ASP A 714 -20.87 -47.74 5.73
CA ASP A 714 -21.30 -47.97 7.12
C ASP A 714 -22.40 -46.96 7.51
N ASN A 715 -22.74 -46.89 8.80
CA ASN A 715 -23.84 -46.09 9.33
C ASN A 715 -23.72 -44.60 9.01
N GLY A 716 -24.86 -43.97 8.75
CA GLY A 716 -24.96 -42.51 8.74
C GLY A 716 -24.87 -41.94 10.16
N GLY A 717 -24.36 -40.72 10.30
CA GLY A 717 -24.26 -40.04 11.59
C GLY A 717 -25.61 -39.61 12.13
N ASN A 718 -25.74 -39.41 13.44
CA ASN A 718 -26.98 -38.89 14.05
C ASN A 718 -27.02 -37.35 14.01
N ALA A 719 -28.20 -36.75 13.83
CA ALA A 719 -28.32 -35.30 13.84
C ALA A 719 -28.04 -34.75 15.24
N VAL A 720 -28.70 -35.30 16.26
CA VAL A 720 -28.43 -35.02 17.67
C VAL A 720 -28.26 -36.32 18.43
N GLU A 721 -27.11 -36.54 19.05
CA GLU A 721 -26.88 -37.74 19.86
C GLU A 721 -26.39 -37.44 21.27
N GLY A 722 -26.35 -38.50 22.10
CA GLY A 722 -25.95 -38.41 23.49
C GLY A 722 -27.15 -38.18 24.42
N THR A 723 -26.93 -37.42 25.50
CA THR A 723 -27.92 -37.15 26.55
C THR A 723 -28.05 -35.65 26.76
N GLY A 724 -29.27 -35.11 26.71
CA GLY A 724 -29.49 -33.67 26.89
C GLY A 724 -30.82 -33.17 26.31
N ASN A 725 -30.98 -31.84 26.27
CA ASN A 725 -32.24 -31.19 25.89
C ASN A 725 -32.07 -30.25 24.67
N VAL A 726 -33.11 -30.16 23.85
CA VAL A 726 -33.26 -29.15 22.78
C VAL A 726 -34.55 -28.37 22.99
N GLU A 727 -34.42 -27.10 23.33
CA GLU A 727 -35.46 -26.18 23.79
C GLU A 727 -35.43 -24.87 22.99
N THR A 728 -35.37 -24.97 21.67
CA THR A 728 -35.31 -23.80 20.77
C THR A 728 -36.69 -23.44 20.21
N ALA A 729 -36.88 -22.22 19.71
CA ALA A 729 -38.15 -21.88 19.05
C ALA A 729 -38.39 -22.74 17.80
N LYS A 730 -37.34 -22.96 17.01
CA LYS A 730 -37.39 -23.79 15.80
C LYS A 730 -36.24 -24.78 15.74
N ALA A 731 -36.48 -25.98 15.21
CA ALA A 731 -35.45 -26.97 14.94
C ALA A 731 -35.68 -27.77 13.64
N TYR A 732 -34.61 -28.06 12.91
CA TYR A 732 -34.57 -29.05 11.84
C TYR A 732 -33.48 -30.09 12.15
N LEU A 733 -33.86 -31.34 12.36
CA LEU A 733 -32.96 -32.43 12.74
C LEU A 733 -32.98 -33.52 11.67
N GLU A 734 -31.88 -33.73 10.96
CA GLU A 734 -31.77 -34.75 9.92
C GLU A 734 -30.60 -35.71 10.14
N GLY A 735 -30.91 -36.99 10.29
CA GLY A 735 -29.92 -38.05 10.35
C GLY A 735 -29.23 -38.29 9.01
N GLY A 736 -27.98 -38.74 9.07
CA GLY A 736 -27.14 -38.99 7.90
C GLY A 736 -27.63 -40.17 7.10
N SER A 737 -27.58 -40.07 5.77
CA SER A 737 -27.92 -41.20 4.90
C SER A 737 -26.83 -42.28 4.95
N ALA A 738 -27.22 -43.54 4.82
CA ALA A 738 -26.30 -44.69 4.77
C ALA A 738 -26.29 -45.31 3.36
N TYR A 739 -25.15 -45.29 2.70
CA TYR A 739 -24.94 -45.93 1.41
C TYR A 739 -24.59 -47.41 1.62
N SER A 740 -25.60 -48.26 1.52
CA SER A 740 -25.53 -49.68 1.90
C SER A 740 -24.99 -50.61 0.79
N PHE A 741 -24.37 -50.05 -0.25
CA PHE A 741 -23.81 -50.83 -1.38
C PHE A 741 -22.71 -51.80 -0.95
N MET A 742 -21.84 -51.35 -0.05
CA MET A 742 -20.71 -52.13 0.46
C MET A 742 -21.06 -52.89 1.74
N ASN A 743 -22.02 -52.41 2.53
CA ASN A 743 -22.47 -53.04 3.76
C ASN A 743 -24.00 -52.99 3.89
N LYS A 744 -24.64 -54.16 3.77
CA LYS A 744 -26.12 -54.28 3.85
C LYS A 744 -26.68 -54.01 5.25
N ASN A 745 -25.82 -54.10 6.27
CA ASN A 745 -26.19 -53.86 7.67
C ASN A 745 -25.99 -52.39 8.07
N ALA A 746 -25.53 -51.52 7.17
CA ALA A 746 -25.43 -50.09 7.42
C ALA A 746 -26.83 -49.50 7.63
N GLU A 747 -27.01 -48.79 8.74
CA GLU A 747 -28.25 -48.15 9.12
C GLU A 747 -28.15 -46.63 8.96
N PRO A 748 -29.22 -45.97 8.49
CA PRO A 748 -29.25 -44.51 8.46
C PRO A 748 -29.21 -43.93 9.87
N GLY A 749 -28.62 -42.75 9.97
CA GLY A 749 -28.58 -42.01 11.23
C GLY A 749 -29.96 -41.58 11.69
N LYS A 750 -30.12 -41.43 13.01
CA LYS A 750 -31.36 -40.94 13.61
C LYS A 750 -31.40 -39.41 13.57
N ALA A 751 -32.61 -38.84 13.52
CA ALA A 751 -32.81 -37.41 13.75
C ALA A 751 -32.33 -37.00 15.14
N TYR A 752 -32.66 -37.80 16.15
CA TYR A 752 -32.13 -37.70 17.49
C TYR A 752 -32.13 -39.07 18.20
N THR A 753 -31.23 -39.28 19.16
CA THR A 753 -31.16 -40.53 19.95
C THR A 753 -32.14 -40.54 21.13
N GLU A 754 -32.41 -41.72 21.69
CA GLU A 754 -33.46 -41.93 22.72
C GLU A 754 -33.23 -41.11 24.01
N SER A 755 -31.98 -40.82 24.36
CA SER A 755 -31.63 -40.01 25.54
C SER A 755 -31.63 -38.49 25.29
N VAL A 756 -32.02 -38.04 24.10
CA VAL A 756 -32.19 -36.62 23.76
C VAL A 756 -33.66 -36.26 23.90
N THR A 757 -33.95 -35.26 24.72
CA THR A 757 -35.31 -34.73 24.90
C THR A 757 -35.49 -33.48 24.04
N ILE A 758 -36.52 -33.47 23.20
CA ILE A 758 -36.93 -32.27 22.45
C ILE A 758 -38.10 -31.63 23.20
N SER A 759 -38.00 -30.33 23.51
CA SER A 759 -39.08 -29.62 24.18
C SER A 759 -40.36 -29.67 23.35
N PRO A 760 -41.54 -29.86 23.98
CA PRO A 760 -42.83 -29.75 23.31
C PRO A 760 -43.10 -28.35 22.70
N SER A 761 -42.38 -27.32 23.14
CA SER A 761 -42.47 -25.97 22.56
C SER A 761 -41.65 -25.81 21.28
N THR A 762 -40.71 -26.72 21.00
CA THR A 762 -39.84 -26.66 19.83
C THR A 762 -40.63 -27.03 18.58
N LYS A 763 -40.78 -26.07 17.66
CA LYS A 763 -41.45 -26.27 16.38
C LYS A 763 -40.45 -26.73 15.32
N GLY A 764 -40.88 -27.60 14.41
CA GLY A 764 -40.09 -27.93 13.24
C GLY A 764 -40.15 -29.40 12.87
N THR A 765 -39.03 -29.94 12.40
CA THR A 765 -39.01 -31.20 11.64
C THR A 765 -37.85 -32.08 12.10
N ALA A 766 -38.13 -33.36 12.35
CA ALA A 766 -37.13 -34.37 12.66
C ALA A 766 -37.27 -35.55 11.68
N VAL A 767 -36.19 -35.87 10.97
CA VAL A 767 -36.17 -36.86 9.88
C VAL A 767 -34.97 -37.78 10.05
N ASN A 768 -35.20 -39.09 10.11
CA ASN A 768 -34.10 -40.05 10.07
C ASN A 768 -33.47 -40.04 8.68
N GLY A 769 -32.19 -40.38 8.62
CA GLY A 769 -31.48 -40.49 7.36
C GLY A 769 -32.10 -41.53 6.43
N LYS A 770 -31.74 -41.44 5.15
CA LYS A 770 -32.22 -42.39 4.14
C LYS A 770 -31.26 -43.57 4.01
N LYS A 771 -31.82 -44.78 3.90
CA LYS A 771 -31.06 -45.96 3.47
C LYS A 771 -31.00 -45.97 1.95
N ILE A 772 -29.79 -45.85 1.40
CA ILE A 772 -29.57 -45.81 -0.05
C ILE A 772 -29.09 -47.19 -0.49
N THR A 773 -29.87 -47.83 -1.36
CA THR A 773 -29.64 -49.23 -1.77
C THR A 773 -29.37 -49.38 -3.28
N SER A 774 -29.61 -48.31 -4.06
CA SER A 774 -29.48 -48.32 -5.52
C SER A 774 -28.85 -47.01 -6.03
N ASN A 775 -28.08 -47.09 -7.13
CA ASN A 775 -27.37 -45.91 -7.69
C ASN A 775 -28.33 -44.83 -8.23
N SER A 776 -29.62 -45.13 -8.36
CA SER A 776 -30.68 -44.19 -8.74
C SER A 776 -31.23 -43.38 -7.56
N GLU A 777 -30.91 -43.77 -6.33
CA GLU A 777 -31.31 -43.05 -5.13
C GLU A 777 -30.22 -42.06 -4.70
N SER A 778 -30.61 -40.83 -4.40
CA SER A 778 -29.74 -39.85 -3.76
C SER A 778 -30.16 -39.60 -2.32
N ALA A 779 -29.20 -39.13 -1.53
CA ALA A 779 -29.45 -38.51 -0.23
C ALA A 779 -30.18 -37.17 -0.40
N PRO A 780 -30.83 -36.66 0.66
CA PRO A 780 -31.46 -35.34 0.65
C PRO A 780 -30.45 -34.21 0.35
N ASP A 781 -30.89 -33.17 -0.36
CA ASP A 781 -30.08 -32.00 -0.72
C ASP A 781 -30.10 -30.92 0.37
N THR A 782 -29.93 -31.33 1.62
CA THR A 782 -29.90 -30.49 2.83
C THR A 782 -28.49 -30.39 3.42
N TYR A 783 -27.56 -31.21 2.93
CA TYR A 783 -26.19 -31.29 3.45
C TYR A 783 -25.28 -30.20 2.85
N TRP A 784 -24.48 -29.55 3.69
CA TRP A 784 -23.51 -28.53 3.28
C TRP A 784 -22.22 -29.15 2.73
N SER A 785 -22.21 -29.44 1.42
CA SER A 785 -21.08 -30.06 0.74
C SER A 785 -19.99 -29.08 0.30
N ASP A 786 -20.36 -27.88 -0.14
CA ASP A 786 -19.45 -26.86 -0.71
C ASP A 786 -19.16 -25.74 0.30
N ILE A 787 -17.98 -25.78 0.92
CA ILE A 787 -17.52 -24.78 1.90
C ILE A 787 -17.14 -23.43 1.28
N THR A 788 -17.12 -23.30 -0.05
CA THR A 788 -16.83 -22.01 -0.72
C THR A 788 -18.02 -21.04 -0.68
N LYS A 789 -19.16 -21.48 -0.16
CA LYS A 789 -20.39 -20.69 -0.03
C LYS A 789 -21.08 -21.02 1.29
N THR A 790 -21.86 -20.07 1.79
CA THR A 790 -22.76 -20.28 2.93
C THR A 790 -23.79 -21.37 2.61
N PRO A 791 -24.22 -22.18 3.59
CA PRO A 791 -25.21 -23.22 3.38
C PRO A 791 -26.66 -22.71 3.23
N ASP A 792 -26.87 -21.43 2.95
CA ASP A 792 -28.20 -20.81 2.88
C ASP A 792 -29.11 -21.50 1.83
N ASP A 793 -28.57 -21.99 0.71
CA ASP A 793 -29.32 -22.78 -0.29
C ASP A 793 -29.74 -24.16 0.26
N LYS A 794 -28.87 -24.80 1.03
CA LYS A 794 -29.16 -26.07 1.71
C LYS A 794 -30.19 -25.91 2.81
N ILE A 795 -30.12 -24.80 3.53
CA ILE A 795 -31.08 -24.43 4.57
C ILE A 795 -32.46 -24.15 3.97
N GLN A 796 -32.56 -23.57 2.77
CA GLN A 796 -33.85 -23.43 2.08
C GLN A 796 -34.53 -24.77 1.78
N ASN A 797 -33.75 -25.83 1.60
CA ASN A 797 -34.27 -27.19 1.43
C ASN A 797 -34.69 -27.85 2.75
N CYS A 798 -34.26 -27.31 3.90
CA CYS A 798 -34.69 -27.75 5.22
C CYS A 798 -36.10 -27.23 5.51
N THR A 799 -37.12 -28.08 5.41
CA THR A 799 -38.50 -27.67 5.71
C THR A 799 -38.71 -27.56 7.21
N ILE A 800 -38.76 -26.34 7.73
CA ILE A 800 -39.07 -26.04 9.13
C ILE A 800 -40.57 -25.74 9.25
N SER A 801 -41.32 -26.64 9.88
CA SER A 801 -42.75 -26.43 10.08
C SER A 801 -43.03 -25.44 11.23
N ASP A 802 -43.76 -24.36 10.93
CA ASP A 802 -44.16 -23.36 11.94
C ASP A 802 -45.35 -23.79 12.82
N THR A 803 -45.98 -24.92 12.48
CA THR A 803 -47.18 -25.45 13.14
C THR A 803 -46.99 -26.84 13.74
N THR A 804 -45.96 -27.57 13.34
CA THR A 804 -45.74 -28.95 13.79
C THR A 804 -44.72 -28.97 14.93
N ILE A 805 -45.13 -29.52 16.07
CA ILE A 805 -44.21 -29.83 17.18
C ILE A 805 -43.44 -31.08 16.79
N ILE A 806 -42.12 -31.10 17.01
CA ILE A 806 -41.31 -32.31 16.82
C ILE A 806 -41.82 -33.35 17.82
N GLN A 807 -42.57 -34.35 17.33
CA GLN A 807 -43.10 -35.40 18.19
C GLN A 807 -41.94 -36.24 18.75
N THR A 808 -41.85 -36.29 20.08
CA THR A 808 -41.06 -37.28 20.80
C THR A 808 -41.61 -38.66 20.50
N VAL A 809 -40.78 -39.54 19.93
CA VAL A 809 -41.10 -40.97 19.84
C VAL A 809 -41.09 -41.53 21.26
N ASN A 810 -42.26 -41.52 21.90
CA ASN A 810 -42.47 -42.23 23.15
C ASN A 810 -42.59 -43.74 22.81
N PRO A 811 -41.85 -44.65 23.46
CA PRO A 811 -41.97 -46.08 23.20
C PRO A 811 -43.39 -46.55 23.54
N SER A 812 -44.00 -47.29 22.62
CA SER A 812 -45.30 -47.92 22.82
C SER A 812 -45.24 -48.92 24.00
N PRO A 813 -46.16 -48.87 24.98
CA PRO A 813 -46.11 -49.75 26.13
C PRO A 813 -46.62 -51.14 25.73
N SER A 814 -45.77 -52.16 25.86
CA SER A 814 -46.25 -53.54 25.87
C SER A 814 -46.25 -54.12 27.29
N VAL A 815 -47.47 -54.46 27.70
CA VAL A 815 -47.89 -55.41 28.75
C VAL A 815 -47.80 -54.98 30.23
N ASN A 816 -48.98 -54.65 30.77
CA ASN A 816 -49.36 -54.59 32.18
C ASN A 816 -49.20 -55.97 32.88
N PRO A 817 -48.87 -56.01 34.18
CA PRO A 817 -49.91 -56.40 35.13
C PRO A 817 -50.01 -55.48 36.36
N SER A 818 -51.24 -55.33 36.82
CA SER A 818 -51.71 -54.48 37.92
C SER A 818 -51.79 -55.28 39.24
N PRO A 819 -52.26 -54.73 40.38
CA PRO A 819 -51.61 -53.77 41.28
C PRO A 819 -51.56 -54.28 42.74
N SER A 820 -50.76 -53.71 43.65
CA SER A 820 -51.11 -53.72 45.09
C SER A 820 -50.32 -52.73 45.99
N VAL A 821 -51.11 -51.88 46.70
CA VAL A 821 -50.98 -51.30 48.07
C VAL A 821 -49.90 -50.23 48.44
N ASN A 822 -50.43 -49.14 49.02
CA ASN A 822 -49.86 -47.99 49.76
C ASN A 822 -49.65 -48.34 51.28
N PRO A 823 -49.20 -47.47 52.24
CA PRO A 823 -48.30 -46.29 52.28
C PRO A 823 -47.15 -46.35 53.35
N SER A 824 -46.17 -45.42 53.20
CA SER A 824 -45.39 -44.67 54.23
C SER A 824 -44.26 -45.33 55.08
N PRO A 825 -43.32 -44.56 55.71
CA PRO A 825 -42.89 -43.15 55.49
C PRO A 825 -41.35 -42.88 55.56
N SER A 826 -40.99 -41.62 55.21
CA SER A 826 -39.81 -40.83 55.67
C SER A 826 -38.41 -41.17 55.16
N VAL A 827 -37.72 -40.20 54.52
CA VAL A 827 -36.65 -39.36 55.13
C VAL A 827 -36.56 -38.01 54.39
N ASN A 828 -36.37 -36.94 55.16
CA ASN A 828 -36.16 -35.53 54.80
C ASN A 828 -34.80 -35.28 54.08
N PRO A 829 -34.66 -34.20 53.30
CA PRO A 829 -33.59 -33.27 53.63
C PRO A 829 -34.04 -31.81 53.69
N THR A 830 -33.54 -31.17 54.74
CA THR A 830 -33.60 -29.74 55.08
C THR A 830 -33.24 -28.84 53.89
N VAL A 831 -34.16 -27.94 53.54
CA VAL A 831 -33.94 -26.85 52.58
C VAL A 831 -33.72 -25.55 53.35
N THR A 832 -32.59 -24.90 53.09
CA THR A 832 -32.27 -23.53 53.49
C THR A 832 -33.22 -22.56 52.76
N PRO A 833 -33.81 -21.56 53.44
CA PRO A 833 -34.82 -20.71 52.81
C PRO A 833 -34.24 -19.85 51.68
N VAL A 834 -34.81 -20.00 50.49
CA VAL A 834 -34.69 -19.09 49.34
C VAL A 834 -35.57 -17.87 49.62
N PRO A 835 -35.12 -16.63 49.35
CA PRO A 835 -35.94 -15.44 49.58
C PRO A 835 -37.19 -15.47 48.68
N THR A 836 -38.34 -15.21 49.30
CA THR A 836 -39.64 -15.09 48.64
C THR A 836 -39.68 -13.79 47.84
N VAL A 837 -39.67 -13.88 46.51
CA VAL A 837 -39.98 -12.75 45.61
C VAL A 837 -41.50 -12.65 45.52
N THR A 838 -42.04 -11.45 45.72
CA THR A 838 -43.46 -11.14 45.57
C THR A 838 -43.88 -11.41 44.13
N PRO A 839 -44.95 -12.18 43.85
CA PRO A 839 -45.38 -12.43 42.47
C PRO A 839 -45.90 -11.13 41.83
N ILE A 840 -45.32 -10.77 40.68
CA ILE A 840 -45.77 -9.64 39.84
C ILE A 840 -47.13 -10.04 39.20
N PRO A 841 -48.13 -9.14 39.15
CA PRO A 841 -49.46 -9.47 38.60
C PRO A 841 -49.42 -9.87 37.10
N ASP A 842 -50.20 -10.88 36.71
CA ASP A 842 -50.40 -11.40 35.32
C ASP A 842 -50.88 -10.37 34.26
N ALA A 843 -51.09 -9.12 34.69
CA ALA A 843 -51.52 -8.01 33.84
C ALA A 843 -50.35 -7.31 33.12
N TYR A 844 -49.10 -7.57 33.52
CA TYR A 844 -47.90 -6.96 32.92
C TYR A 844 -47.24 -7.86 31.87
N PRO A 845 -46.39 -7.30 30.99
CA PRO A 845 -45.59 -8.07 30.04
C PRO A 845 -44.76 -9.18 30.68
N GLU A 846 -44.60 -10.29 29.97
CA GLU A 846 -43.76 -11.41 30.39
C GLU A 846 -42.29 -10.96 30.47
N GLY A 847 -41.59 -11.28 31.57
CA GLY A 847 -40.23 -10.78 31.82
C GLY A 847 -40.16 -9.41 32.53
N THR A 848 -41.28 -8.88 33.03
CA THR A 848 -41.26 -7.71 33.93
C THR A 848 -40.60 -8.08 35.26
N GLU A 849 -39.63 -7.28 35.72
CA GLU A 849 -38.91 -7.46 36.98
C GLU A 849 -39.10 -6.25 37.93
N GLU A 850 -38.89 -6.46 39.24
CA GLU A 850 -38.88 -5.38 40.22
C GLU A 850 -37.43 -4.90 40.44
N ASP A 851 -37.17 -3.60 40.20
CA ASP A 851 -35.85 -3.02 40.42
C ASP A 851 -35.55 -2.84 41.93
N ARG A 852 -34.30 -2.48 42.25
CA ARG A 852 -33.85 -2.25 43.64
C ARG A 852 -34.60 -1.12 44.37
N ASN A 853 -35.37 -0.32 43.64
CA ASN A 853 -36.13 0.83 44.12
C ASN A 853 -37.64 0.52 44.21
N GLY A 854 -38.07 -0.70 43.91
CA GLY A 854 -39.46 -1.14 43.96
C GLY A 854 -40.30 -0.70 42.74
N ASN A 855 -39.67 -0.31 41.63
CA ASN A 855 -40.34 -0.04 40.37
C ASN A 855 -40.45 -1.32 39.54
N LEU A 856 -41.52 -1.46 38.75
CA LEU A 856 -41.63 -2.53 37.76
C LEU A 856 -40.95 -2.10 36.46
N VAL A 857 -40.09 -2.95 35.91
CA VAL A 857 -39.34 -2.69 34.67
C VAL A 857 -39.63 -3.81 33.68
N THR A 858 -40.16 -3.46 32.51
CA THR A 858 -40.42 -4.44 31.43
C THR A 858 -39.15 -4.81 30.68
N SER A 859 -39.19 -5.86 29.85
CA SER A 859 -38.05 -6.31 29.05
C SER A 859 -37.57 -5.26 28.04
N GLU A 860 -38.51 -4.47 27.50
CA GLU A 860 -38.24 -3.32 26.63
C GLU A 860 -37.82 -2.03 27.39
N GLY A 861 -37.65 -2.08 28.71
CA GLY A 861 -37.13 -0.96 29.51
C GLY A 861 -38.16 0.09 29.93
N ILE A 862 -39.47 -0.25 29.91
CA ILE A 862 -40.53 0.62 30.43
C ILE A 862 -40.51 0.56 31.96
N VAL A 863 -40.39 1.70 32.63
CA VAL A 863 -40.34 1.79 34.09
C VAL A 863 -41.67 2.30 34.63
N ILE A 864 -42.31 1.51 35.49
CA ILE A 864 -43.55 1.86 36.19
C ILE A 864 -43.20 2.19 37.64
N SER A 865 -43.26 3.47 37.98
CA SER A 865 -42.98 3.94 39.33
C SER A 865 -44.14 3.67 40.29
N SER A 866 -43.83 3.60 41.59
CA SER A 866 -44.81 3.36 42.65
C SER A 866 -45.95 4.40 42.71
N ASP A 867 -45.73 5.61 42.19
CA ASP A 867 -46.74 6.67 42.06
C ASP A 867 -47.70 6.48 40.86
N GLY A 868 -47.47 5.46 40.02
CA GLY A 868 -48.25 5.20 38.81
C GLY A 868 -47.77 5.94 37.56
N THR A 869 -46.62 6.61 37.63
CA THR A 869 -45.95 7.20 36.46
C THR A 869 -45.31 6.09 35.62
N VAL A 870 -45.56 6.10 34.31
CA VAL A 870 -44.90 5.22 33.34
C VAL A 870 -43.84 6.01 32.57
N THR A 871 -42.59 5.56 32.63
CA THR A 871 -41.47 6.13 31.88
C THR A 871 -41.10 5.18 30.75
N LEU A 872 -41.21 5.66 29.52
CA LEU A 872 -40.80 4.93 28.31
C LEU A 872 -39.26 4.95 28.16
N PRO A 873 -38.68 4.04 27.34
CA PRO A 873 -37.23 3.97 27.12
C PRO A 873 -36.62 5.26 26.55
N ASP A 874 -37.43 6.04 25.83
CA ASP A 874 -37.04 7.35 25.29
C ASP A 874 -37.06 8.49 26.34
N GLY A 875 -37.39 8.17 27.60
CA GLY A 875 -37.49 9.11 28.72
C GLY A 875 -38.83 9.83 28.84
N THR A 876 -39.79 9.56 27.95
CA THR A 876 -41.14 10.14 28.02
C THR A 876 -41.84 9.66 29.30
N LYS A 877 -42.33 10.60 30.11
CA LYS A 877 -43.06 10.32 31.34
C LYS A 877 -44.56 10.55 31.17
N LEU A 878 -45.35 9.51 31.36
CA LEU A 878 -46.79 9.55 31.38
C LEU A 878 -47.25 9.45 32.84
N THR A 879 -47.93 10.49 33.32
CA THR A 879 -48.39 10.58 34.71
C THR A 879 -49.88 10.27 34.81
N PRO A 880 -50.37 9.82 35.97
CA PRO A 880 -51.80 9.70 36.22
C PRO A 880 -52.52 11.04 36.01
N ASP A 881 -53.77 11.01 35.55
CA ASP A 881 -54.57 12.22 35.39
C ASP A 881 -55.12 12.75 36.74
N ALA A 882 -55.79 13.91 36.69
CA ALA A 882 -56.33 14.56 37.88
C ALA A 882 -57.38 13.73 38.63
N ASP A 883 -57.99 12.74 37.96
CA ASP A 883 -58.98 11.81 38.53
C ASP A 883 -58.33 10.51 39.06
N GLY A 884 -57.00 10.40 38.96
CA GLY A 884 -56.22 9.25 39.44
C GLY A 884 -56.20 8.06 38.47
N LYS A 885 -56.70 8.22 37.23
CA LYS A 885 -56.58 7.19 36.20
C LYS A 885 -55.12 7.10 35.76
N LYS A 886 -54.56 5.89 35.75
CA LYS A 886 -53.16 5.64 35.40
C LYS A 886 -53.01 5.30 33.91
N PRO A 887 -51.87 5.61 33.28
CA PRO A 887 -51.48 5.00 32.01
C PRO A 887 -51.42 3.47 32.13
N THR A 888 -51.77 2.76 31.06
CA THR A 888 -51.80 1.29 31.04
C THR A 888 -50.63 0.77 30.22
N VAL A 889 -49.85 -0.16 30.77
CA VAL A 889 -48.85 -0.94 30.01
C VAL A 889 -49.52 -2.21 29.52
N ASN A 890 -49.56 -2.41 28.20
CA ASN A 890 -50.19 -3.54 27.54
C ASN A 890 -49.21 -4.72 27.42
N LYS A 891 -49.73 -5.93 27.15
CA LYS A 891 -48.91 -7.15 27.05
C LYS A 891 -47.93 -7.16 25.87
N ASP A 892 -48.19 -6.37 24.85
CA ASP A 892 -47.30 -6.15 23.70
C ASP A 892 -46.29 -5.02 23.95
N GLU A 893 -46.11 -4.63 25.22
CA GLU A 893 -45.20 -3.58 25.67
C GLU A 893 -45.48 -2.19 25.06
N THR A 894 -46.71 -1.96 24.57
CA THR A 894 -47.20 -0.61 24.28
C THR A 894 -47.78 0.06 25.52
N VAL A 895 -47.79 1.39 25.58
CA VAL A 895 -48.36 2.15 26.70
C VAL A 895 -49.50 3.03 26.23
N THR A 896 -50.69 2.85 26.80
CA THR A 896 -51.85 3.71 26.52
C THR A 896 -51.98 4.78 27.59
N ASP A 897 -51.96 6.06 27.19
CA ASP A 897 -52.16 7.18 28.11
C ASP A 897 -53.62 7.30 28.57
N THR A 898 -53.88 8.22 29.51
CA THR A 898 -55.22 8.42 30.06
C THR A 898 -56.24 8.96 29.05
N LYS A 899 -55.75 9.54 27.93
CA LYS A 899 -56.53 10.10 26.82
C LYS A 899 -56.79 9.09 25.70
N GLY A 900 -56.21 7.89 25.78
CA GLY A 900 -56.39 6.82 24.80
C GLY A 900 -55.36 6.82 23.66
N ASN A 901 -54.27 7.60 23.75
CA ASN A 901 -53.16 7.50 22.79
C ASN A 901 -52.27 6.32 23.16
N THR A 902 -51.85 5.54 22.17
CA THR A 902 -50.94 4.41 22.34
C THR A 902 -49.53 4.80 21.92
N TYR A 903 -48.58 4.61 22.83
CA TYR A 903 -47.16 4.87 22.67
C TYR A 903 -46.44 3.53 22.46
N SER A 904 -45.73 3.41 21.36
CA SER A 904 -44.94 2.22 21.03
C SER A 904 -43.47 2.42 21.38
N THR A 905 -42.75 1.31 21.62
CA THR A 905 -41.31 1.31 21.93
C THR A 905 -40.45 1.84 20.79
N ASP A 906 -40.94 1.77 19.54
CA ASP A 906 -40.33 2.40 18.36
C ASP A 906 -40.48 3.95 18.32
N GLY A 907 -41.10 4.55 19.33
CA GLY A 907 -41.28 6.00 19.48
C GLY A 907 -42.49 6.58 18.76
N SER A 908 -43.22 5.76 18.00
CA SER A 908 -44.47 6.16 17.35
C SER A 908 -45.61 6.36 18.35
N ILE A 909 -46.56 7.22 18.00
CA ILE A 909 -47.79 7.44 18.77
C ILE A 909 -48.97 7.30 17.83
N THR A 910 -49.96 6.53 18.26
CA THR A 910 -51.26 6.42 17.59
C THR A 910 -52.39 6.93 18.49
N ASP A 911 -53.42 7.53 17.91
CA ASP A 911 -54.64 7.88 18.64
C ASP A 911 -55.54 6.65 18.86
N SER A 912 -56.69 6.86 19.51
CA SER A 912 -57.65 5.79 19.82
C SER A 912 -58.25 5.12 18.57
N ASP A 913 -58.18 5.76 17.41
CA ASP A 913 -58.68 5.24 16.13
C ASP A 913 -57.58 4.51 15.34
N GLY A 914 -56.35 4.46 15.89
CA GLY A 914 -55.18 3.82 15.26
C GLY A 914 -54.46 4.71 14.24
N ASN A 915 -54.78 6.00 14.16
CA ASN A 915 -54.07 6.92 13.27
C ASN A 915 -52.78 7.42 13.92
N TYR A 916 -51.70 7.53 13.13
CA TYR A 916 -50.45 8.08 13.63
C TYR A 916 -50.57 9.56 13.97
N THR A 917 -50.24 9.91 15.21
CA THR A 917 -50.07 11.29 15.67
C THR A 917 -48.60 11.66 15.81
N ARG A 918 -47.69 10.67 15.78
CA ARG A 918 -46.24 10.84 15.63
C ARG A 918 -45.64 9.60 14.95
N PRO A 919 -44.76 9.75 13.94
CA PRO A 919 -44.13 8.60 13.32
C PRO A 919 -43.05 8.00 14.23
N ALA A 920 -42.67 6.75 13.95
CA ALA A 920 -41.58 6.07 14.65
C ALA A 920 -40.24 6.83 14.54
N LYS A 921 -39.37 6.63 15.54
CA LYS A 921 -38.02 7.19 15.58
C LYS A 921 -37.18 6.58 14.46
N ALA A 922 -36.55 7.44 13.67
CA ALA A 922 -35.66 6.98 12.61
C ALA A 922 -34.35 6.44 13.20
N VAL A 923 -33.92 5.27 12.72
CA VAL A 923 -32.64 4.65 13.11
C VAL A 923 -31.70 4.63 11.92
N ILE A 924 -30.56 5.32 12.04
CA ILE A 924 -29.49 5.27 11.05
C ILE A 924 -28.71 3.97 11.27
N LYS A 925 -28.72 3.08 10.28
CA LYS A 925 -27.98 1.81 10.30
C LYS A 925 -26.50 1.99 10.00
N ASN A 926 -26.19 2.88 9.06
CA ASN A 926 -24.81 3.12 8.64
C ASN A 926 -24.60 4.56 8.18
N VAL A 927 -23.44 5.11 8.51
CA VAL A 927 -22.89 6.34 7.97
C VAL A 927 -21.52 6.02 7.37
N SER A 928 -21.37 6.23 6.07
CA SER A 928 -20.12 5.96 5.35
C SER A 928 -19.61 7.21 4.64
N VAL A 929 -18.28 7.35 4.59
CA VAL A 929 -17.64 8.41 3.81
C VAL A 929 -17.14 7.82 2.50
N SER A 930 -17.46 8.50 1.40
CA SER A 930 -16.93 8.20 0.10
C SER A 930 -16.41 9.49 -0.49
N LYS A 931 -15.07 9.63 -0.55
CA LYS A 931 -14.40 10.86 -0.95
C LYS A 931 -14.83 12.02 -0.04
N ASN A 932 -15.38 13.09 -0.62
CA ASN A 932 -15.94 14.22 0.12
C ASN A 932 -17.47 14.16 0.22
N SER A 933 -18.04 12.98 0.37
CA SER A 933 -19.46 12.78 0.58
C SER A 933 -19.73 11.86 1.75
N VAL A 934 -20.66 12.26 2.62
CA VAL A 934 -21.15 11.47 3.74
C VAL A 934 -22.48 10.86 3.33
N LYS A 935 -22.57 9.52 3.32
CA LYS A 935 -23.76 8.75 2.94
C LYS A 935 -24.37 8.11 4.17
N MET A 936 -25.70 8.19 4.28
CA MET A 936 -26.47 7.65 5.40
C MET A 936 -27.48 6.66 4.87
N VAL A 937 -27.66 5.55 5.60
CA VAL A 937 -28.63 4.50 5.30
C VAL A 937 -29.46 4.25 6.56
N LEU A 938 -30.78 4.36 6.46
CA LEU A 938 -31.70 4.00 7.54
C LEU A 938 -31.85 2.48 7.64
N ASN A 939 -32.15 1.99 8.84
CA ASN A 939 -32.31 0.55 9.10
C ASN A 939 -33.49 -0.05 8.31
N GLU A 940 -34.63 0.63 8.36
CA GLU A 940 -35.88 0.23 7.71
C GLU A 940 -36.82 1.44 7.54
N GLU A 941 -37.96 1.24 6.87
CA GLU A 941 -39.01 2.25 6.76
C GLU A 941 -39.67 2.49 8.14
N CYS A 942 -39.73 3.74 8.57
CA CYS A 942 -40.34 4.12 9.85
C CYS A 942 -41.88 4.08 9.76
N LYS A 943 -42.51 3.36 10.68
CA LYS A 943 -43.98 3.31 10.78
C LYS A 943 -44.56 4.72 10.92
N GLY A 944 -45.62 5.00 10.14
CA GLY A 944 -46.29 6.30 10.11
C GLY A 944 -45.50 7.42 9.42
N ALA A 945 -44.31 7.16 8.84
CA ALA A 945 -43.53 8.16 8.13
C ALA A 945 -44.00 8.33 6.67
N LEU A 946 -44.01 9.58 6.20
CA LEU A 946 -44.18 9.89 4.78
C LEU A 946 -42.83 10.12 4.11
N LYS A 947 -41.92 10.86 4.76
CA LYS A 947 -40.57 11.22 4.28
C LYS A 947 -39.61 11.47 5.43
N TYR A 948 -38.35 11.65 5.09
CA TYR A 948 -37.25 11.88 6.03
C TYR A 948 -36.57 13.23 5.77
N ASP A 949 -36.12 13.87 6.85
CA ASP A 949 -35.26 15.05 6.80
C ASP A 949 -33.93 14.69 7.47
N TYR A 950 -32.80 14.83 6.76
CA TYR A 950 -31.44 14.57 7.28
C TYR A 950 -30.73 15.88 7.55
N VAL A 951 -29.96 15.95 8.64
CA VAL A 951 -29.17 17.11 9.05
C VAL A 951 -27.72 16.71 9.31
N ILE A 952 -26.77 17.58 8.96
CA ILE A 952 -25.35 17.41 9.29
C ILE A 952 -24.76 18.72 9.81
N GLY A 953 -23.92 18.65 10.84
CA GLY A 953 -23.31 19.80 11.51
C GLY A 953 -21.91 19.50 12.03
N THR A 954 -21.23 20.52 12.54
CA THR A 954 -19.85 20.42 13.06
C THR A 954 -19.78 20.27 14.58
N SER A 955 -20.92 20.10 15.25
CA SER A 955 -21.03 20.00 16.71
C SER A 955 -22.01 18.91 17.11
N GLU A 956 -21.70 18.20 18.19
CA GLU A 956 -22.56 17.17 18.78
C GLU A 956 -23.88 17.75 19.32
N ASP A 957 -23.89 19.02 19.73
CA ASP A 957 -25.11 19.70 20.21
C ASP A 957 -25.95 20.32 19.07
N MET A 958 -25.68 19.98 17.80
CA MET A 958 -26.39 20.54 16.63
C MET A 958 -27.91 20.38 16.72
N LEU A 959 -28.41 19.29 17.30
CA LEU A 959 -29.85 19.06 17.46
C LEU A 959 -30.48 19.97 18.52
N LYS A 960 -29.75 20.26 19.61
CA LYS A 960 -30.20 21.17 20.68
C LYS A 960 -30.16 22.63 20.22
N THR A 961 -29.10 23.00 19.51
CA THR A 961 -28.88 24.37 19.03
C THR A 961 -29.65 24.71 17.76
N GLY A 962 -30.10 23.68 17.00
CA GLY A 962 -30.71 23.85 15.69
C GLY A 962 -29.75 24.36 14.61
N GLN A 963 -28.44 24.33 14.87
CA GLN A 963 -27.41 24.82 13.95
C GLN A 963 -26.91 23.68 13.07
N TYR A 964 -27.43 23.63 11.84
CA TYR A 964 -27.06 22.63 10.83
C TYR A 964 -26.24 23.26 9.72
N THR A 965 -25.19 22.58 9.28
CA THR A 965 -24.37 23.02 8.14
C THR A 965 -25.06 22.70 6.82
N LYS A 966 -25.65 21.49 6.67
CA LYS A 966 -26.48 21.12 5.51
C LYS A 966 -27.72 20.35 5.97
N VAL A 967 -28.79 20.49 5.18
CA VAL A 967 -30.07 19.81 5.43
C VAL A 967 -30.61 19.23 4.12
N LEU A 968 -30.93 17.94 4.11
CA LEU A 968 -31.63 17.26 3.01
C LEU A 968 -33.08 17.03 3.45
N LYS A 969 -34.01 17.81 2.91
CA LYS A 969 -35.43 17.73 3.27
C LYS A 969 -36.22 16.86 2.29
N ASN A 970 -37.30 16.27 2.76
CA ASN A 970 -38.30 15.55 1.98
C ASN A 970 -37.71 14.36 1.19
N GLN A 971 -36.78 13.63 1.80
CA GLN A 971 -36.20 12.44 1.18
C GLN A 971 -37.18 11.27 1.30
N GLU A 972 -37.45 10.60 0.18
CA GLU A 972 -38.31 9.41 0.11
C GLU A 972 -37.51 8.12 0.27
N GLU A 973 -36.27 8.10 -0.23
CA GLU A 973 -35.40 6.94 -0.14
C GLU A 973 -34.80 6.81 1.28
N LEU A 974 -34.63 5.56 1.74
CA LEU A 974 -33.94 5.23 2.99
C LEU A 974 -32.43 5.53 2.98
N LYS A 975 -31.91 5.99 1.84
CA LYS A 975 -30.51 6.38 1.66
C LYS A 975 -30.44 7.83 1.23
N SER A 976 -29.45 8.56 1.75
CA SER A 976 -29.20 9.95 1.40
C SER A 976 -27.73 10.28 1.53
N ALA A 977 -27.27 11.35 0.87
CA ALA A 977 -25.87 11.71 0.89
C ALA A 977 -25.66 13.23 0.91
N PHE A 978 -24.88 13.71 1.87
CA PHE A 978 -24.33 15.06 1.83
C PHE A 978 -23.08 15.06 0.95
N ALA A 979 -23.12 15.79 -0.15
CA ALA A 979 -21.98 15.96 -1.06
C ALA A 979 -21.19 17.23 -0.72
N TYR A 980 -19.94 17.30 -1.18
CA TYR A 980 -19.06 18.47 -1.04
C TYR A 980 -18.83 18.83 0.42
N MET A 981 -18.47 17.83 1.22
CA MET A 981 -18.16 18.00 2.65
C MET A 981 -16.70 18.40 2.81
N ASP A 982 -16.45 19.44 3.61
CA ASP A 982 -15.08 19.84 3.91
C ASP A 982 -14.39 18.83 4.83
N LYS A 983 -13.06 18.81 4.79
CA LYS A 983 -12.25 17.96 5.66
C LYS A 983 -12.52 18.34 7.12
N GLY A 984 -12.86 17.36 7.95
CA GLY A 984 -13.14 17.56 9.36
C GLY A 984 -14.14 16.55 9.93
N THR A 985 -14.44 16.72 11.21
CA THR A 985 -15.41 15.92 11.95
C THR A 985 -16.81 16.50 11.76
N TRP A 986 -17.75 15.62 11.45
CA TRP A 986 -19.15 15.94 11.22
C TRP A 986 -20.05 15.06 12.10
N TYR A 987 -21.21 15.59 12.42
CA TYR A 987 -22.26 14.95 13.20
C TYR A 987 -23.51 14.90 12.34
N VAL A 988 -24.12 13.73 12.18
CA VAL A 988 -25.28 13.52 11.32
C VAL A 988 -26.44 12.90 12.08
N ALA A 989 -27.65 13.35 11.78
CA ALA A 989 -28.88 12.81 12.34
C ALA A 989 -30.02 12.87 11.32
N CYS A 990 -31.08 12.12 11.57
CA CYS A 990 -32.27 12.05 10.73
C CYS A 990 -33.52 12.05 11.60
N HIS A 991 -34.64 12.54 11.06
CA HIS A 991 -35.96 12.29 11.63
C HIS A 991 -36.99 12.04 10.53
N ALA A 992 -37.96 11.20 10.86
CA ALA A 992 -39.13 10.93 10.02
C ALA A 992 -40.20 12.00 10.20
N TRP A 993 -41.05 12.21 9.20
CA TRP A 993 -42.23 13.06 9.32
C TRP A 993 -43.37 12.62 8.41
N PHE A 994 -44.59 12.97 8.78
CA PHE A 994 -45.78 12.83 7.93
C PHE A 994 -46.59 14.12 7.88
N LYS A 995 -47.61 14.16 7.02
CA LYS A 995 -48.50 15.33 6.89
C LYS A 995 -49.77 15.08 7.70
N GLY A 996 -49.99 15.87 8.75
CA GLY A 996 -51.19 15.80 9.59
C GLY A 996 -52.45 16.28 8.87
N GLU A 997 -53.61 16.09 9.50
CA GLU A 997 -54.92 16.45 8.95
C GLU A 997 -55.05 17.94 8.61
N ASP A 998 -54.36 18.81 9.36
CA ASP A 998 -54.29 20.26 9.12
C ASP A 998 -53.35 20.64 7.95
N GLY A 999 -52.75 19.64 7.30
CA GLY A 999 -51.81 19.78 6.21
C GLY A 999 -50.38 20.17 6.62
N LYS A 1000 -50.07 20.26 7.92
CA LYS A 1000 -48.73 20.59 8.41
C LYS A 1000 -47.87 19.34 8.61
N LYS A 1001 -46.55 19.52 8.65
CA LYS A 1001 -45.61 18.45 8.97
C LYS A 1001 -45.69 18.13 10.46
N VAL A 1002 -45.84 16.85 10.76
CA VAL A 1002 -45.71 16.28 12.10
C VAL A 1002 -44.40 15.48 12.13
N PHE A 1003 -43.48 15.91 12.99
CA PHE A 1003 -42.12 15.35 13.06
C PHE A 1003 -42.02 14.26 14.11
N GLY A 1004 -41.36 13.15 13.76
CA GLY A 1004 -40.91 12.13 14.70
C GLY A 1004 -39.68 12.58 15.47
N GLN A 1005 -39.24 11.70 16.36
CA GLN A 1005 -38.01 11.91 17.12
C GLN A 1005 -36.78 11.88 16.22
N TRP A 1006 -35.75 12.62 16.64
CA TRP A 1006 -34.43 12.54 16.02
C TRP A 1006 -33.79 11.18 16.30
N SER A 1007 -33.06 10.67 15.32
CA SER A 1007 -32.15 9.54 15.47
C SER A 1007 -31.02 9.87 16.44
N GLU A 1008 -30.28 8.84 16.84
CA GLU A 1008 -28.97 9.04 17.45
C GLU A 1008 -28.04 9.83 16.51
N ILE A 1009 -27.18 10.65 17.11
CA ILE A 1009 -26.19 11.44 16.40
C ILE A 1009 -25.01 10.53 16.08
N HIS A 1010 -24.65 10.46 14.79
CA HIS A 1010 -23.50 9.70 14.33
C HIS A 1010 -22.35 10.65 14.03
N LYS A 1011 -21.19 10.41 14.64
CA LYS A 1011 -19.95 11.12 14.37
C LYS A 1011 -19.23 10.48 13.18
N VAL A 1012 -18.74 11.31 12.25
CA VAL A 1012 -18.05 10.84 11.04
C VAL A 1012 -16.94 11.81 10.64
N ASP A 1013 -15.78 11.27 10.23
CA ASP A 1013 -14.64 12.07 9.82
C ASP A 1013 -14.47 12.04 8.29
N VAL A 1014 -14.46 13.22 7.67
CA VAL A 1014 -14.15 13.38 6.25
C VAL A 1014 -12.67 13.72 6.11
N SER A 1015 -11.88 12.81 5.56
CA SER A 1015 -10.43 13.00 5.34
C SER A 1015 -10.11 13.79 4.06
N ALA A 1016 -10.98 13.68 3.06
CA ALA A 1016 -10.83 14.28 1.75
C ALA A 1016 -10.89 15.82 1.79
N ILE A 1017 -9.92 16.47 1.14
CA ILE A 1017 -9.93 17.93 0.99
C ILE A 1017 -10.89 18.30 -0.16
N THR A 1018 -11.91 19.08 0.17
CA THR A 1018 -12.83 19.68 -0.80
C THR A 1018 -12.25 20.99 -1.34
N PRO A 1019 -12.06 21.12 -2.67
CA PRO A 1019 -11.68 22.39 -3.26
C PRO A 1019 -12.82 23.42 -3.18
N GLN A 1020 -12.45 24.70 -3.10
CA GLN A 1020 -13.42 25.78 -3.14
C GLN A 1020 -14.11 25.87 -4.51
N ALA A 1021 -15.40 26.20 -4.54
CA ALA A 1021 -16.14 26.38 -5.78
C ALA A 1021 -15.54 27.52 -6.64
N PRO A 1022 -15.22 27.28 -7.92
CA PRO A 1022 -14.78 28.32 -8.83
C PRO A 1022 -15.94 29.22 -9.27
N VAL A 1023 -15.65 30.47 -9.65
CA VAL A 1023 -16.64 31.42 -10.18
C VAL A 1023 -16.24 31.85 -11.60
N ILE A 1024 -17.15 31.68 -12.56
CA ILE A 1024 -16.99 32.22 -13.92
C ILE A 1024 -17.12 33.74 -13.88
N SER A 1025 -16.02 34.41 -14.16
CA SER A 1025 -15.92 35.86 -14.20
C SER A 1025 -16.28 36.42 -15.59
N LYS A 1026 -15.91 35.73 -16.67
CA LYS A 1026 -16.16 36.21 -18.03
C LYS A 1026 -16.28 35.09 -19.05
N VAL A 1027 -17.19 35.24 -20.02
CA VAL A 1027 -17.29 34.39 -21.21
C VAL A 1027 -17.19 35.28 -22.44
N ILE A 1028 -16.35 34.90 -23.41
CA ILE A 1028 -16.08 35.64 -24.64
C ILE A 1028 -16.34 34.70 -25.82
N VAL A 1029 -17.20 35.12 -26.76
CA VAL A 1029 -17.49 34.37 -27.98
C VAL A 1029 -16.92 35.12 -29.18
N LYS A 1030 -16.12 34.45 -30.01
CA LYS A 1030 -15.55 34.99 -31.26
C LYS A 1030 -15.61 33.90 -32.34
N GLY A 1031 -16.46 34.09 -33.35
CA GLY A 1031 -16.70 33.06 -34.36
C GLY A 1031 -17.14 31.73 -33.73
N SER A 1032 -16.51 30.62 -34.11
CA SER A 1032 -16.73 29.29 -33.53
C SER A 1032 -15.93 29.02 -32.25
N THR A 1033 -15.43 30.06 -31.57
CA THR A 1033 -14.58 29.94 -30.37
C THR A 1033 -15.24 30.55 -29.13
N VAL A 1034 -15.22 29.80 -28.03
CA VAL A 1034 -15.69 30.23 -26.69
C VAL A 1034 -14.51 30.24 -25.72
N THR A 1035 -14.17 31.40 -25.17
CA THR A 1035 -13.17 31.54 -24.10
C THR A 1035 -13.85 31.87 -22.79
N VAL A 1036 -13.55 31.11 -21.74
CA VAL A 1036 -14.02 31.33 -20.37
C VAL A 1036 -12.87 31.72 -19.46
N LYS A 1037 -13.11 32.70 -18.59
CA LYS A 1037 -12.24 33.07 -17.48
C LYS A 1037 -12.97 32.85 -16.15
N TYR A 1038 -12.26 32.35 -15.16
CA TYR A 1038 -12.81 32.04 -13.85
C TYR A 1038 -11.83 32.35 -12.71
N THR A 1039 -12.28 32.27 -11.46
CA THR A 1039 -11.45 32.49 -10.28
C THR A 1039 -10.60 31.26 -9.95
N LYS A 1040 -9.41 31.49 -9.39
CA LYS A 1040 -8.59 30.41 -8.82
C LYS A 1040 -9.26 29.90 -7.53
N SER A 1041 -9.46 28.59 -7.44
CA SER A 1041 -10.02 27.91 -6.28
C SER A 1041 -8.93 27.51 -5.28
N LYS A 1042 -9.17 27.75 -3.99
CA LYS A 1042 -8.33 27.20 -2.91
C LYS A 1042 -8.43 25.67 -2.90
N ASN A 1043 -7.32 24.99 -2.59
CA ASN A 1043 -7.19 23.53 -2.54
C ASN A 1043 -7.51 22.80 -3.87
N ALA A 1044 -7.41 23.48 -5.01
CA ALA A 1044 -7.62 22.87 -6.32
C ALA A 1044 -6.30 22.45 -6.95
N GLN A 1045 -6.23 21.21 -7.45
CA GLN A 1045 -5.14 20.72 -8.31
C GLN A 1045 -5.46 20.85 -9.80
N GLY A 1046 -6.72 21.13 -10.14
CA GLY A 1046 -7.17 21.39 -11.50
C GLY A 1046 -8.66 21.67 -11.61
N TYR A 1047 -9.15 21.78 -12.83
CA TYR A 1047 -10.55 22.12 -13.15
C TYR A 1047 -11.08 21.25 -14.27
N ASP A 1048 -12.35 20.86 -14.17
CA ASP A 1048 -13.07 20.24 -15.28
C ASP A 1048 -14.09 21.29 -15.78
N VAL A 1049 -13.85 21.83 -16.98
CA VAL A 1049 -14.67 22.89 -17.61
C VAL A 1049 -15.56 22.27 -18.67
N VAL A 1050 -16.87 22.45 -18.53
CA VAL A 1050 -17.89 21.81 -19.36
C VAL A 1050 -18.73 22.87 -20.07
N LEU A 1051 -18.90 22.71 -21.38
CA LEU A 1051 -19.81 23.47 -22.23
C LEU A 1051 -20.79 22.49 -22.87
N SER A 1052 -22.09 22.58 -22.60
CA SER A 1052 -23.10 21.63 -23.08
C SER A 1052 -24.37 22.34 -23.54
N ASP A 1053 -25.05 21.83 -24.56
CA ASP A 1053 -26.37 22.33 -24.99
C ASP A 1053 -27.48 22.00 -23.98
N THR A 1054 -27.20 21.12 -23.02
CA THR A 1054 -28.15 20.61 -22.04
C THR A 1054 -27.74 20.97 -20.60
N LEU A 1055 -28.72 21.33 -19.77
CA LEU A 1055 -28.56 21.49 -18.33
C LEU A 1055 -29.14 20.30 -17.58
N THR A 1056 -28.45 19.87 -16.53
CA THR A 1056 -28.94 18.87 -15.60
C THR A 1056 -28.83 19.37 -14.15
N LYS A 1057 -29.37 18.59 -13.22
CA LYS A 1057 -29.17 18.78 -11.78
C LYS A 1057 -28.39 17.59 -11.21
N THR A 1058 -27.29 17.87 -10.55
CA THR A 1058 -26.49 16.87 -9.83
C THR A 1058 -26.27 17.36 -8.41
N ASN A 1059 -26.60 16.54 -7.40
CA ASN A 1059 -26.51 16.91 -5.98
C ASN A 1059 -27.21 18.24 -5.66
N GLY A 1060 -28.35 18.51 -6.28
CA GLY A 1060 -29.12 19.75 -6.12
C GLY A 1060 -28.58 20.97 -6.90
N GLN A 1061 -27.40 20.90 -7.51
CA GLN A 1061 -26.79 22.00 -8.27
C GLN A 1061 -27.11 21.91 -9.75
N LYS A 1062 -27.40 23.06 -10.39
CA LYS A 1062 -27.54 23.14 -11.85
C LYS A 1062 -26.16 23.10 -12.49
N CYS A 1063 -25.92 22.16 -13.39
CA CYS A 1063 -24.66 22.03 -14.12
C CYS A 1063 -24.90 21.68 -15.61
N PRO A 1064 -23.94 21.97 -16.51
CA PRO A 1064 -24.01 21.47 -17.87
C PRO A 1064 -23.94 19.94 -17.89
N ALA A 1065 -24.79 19.29 -18.69
CA ALA A 1065 -24.80 17.84 -18.80
C ALA A 1065 -23.55 17.34 -19.53
N VAL A 1066 -22.88 16.33 -18.96
CA VAL A 1066 -21.75 15.62 -19.58
C VAL A 1066 -22.27 14.38 -20.32
N SER A 1067 -23.36 14.56 -21.06
CA SER A 1067 -24.05 13.51 -21.83
C SER A 1067 -24.83 14.16 -22.97
N GLY A 1068 -25.00 13.43 -24.08
CA GLY A 1068 -25.67 13.92 -25.30
C GLY A 1068 -24.71 14.17 -26.47
N GLU A 1069 -25.24 14.68 -27.59
CA GLU A 1069 -24.49 14.81 -28.85
C GLU A 1069 -23.61 16.08 -28.93
N ASN A 1070 -23.93 17.16 -28.21
CA ASN A 1070 -23.16 18.41 -28.27
C ASN A 1070 -22.73 18.91 -26.89
N TYR A 1071 -21.72 18.25 -26.31
CA TYR A 1071 -20.99 18.74 -25.15
C TYR A 1071 -19.48 18.76 -25.40
N TYR A 1072 -18.79 19.66 -24.72
CA TYR A 1072 -17.34 19.84 -24.78
C TYR A 1072 -16.80 19.87 -23.35
N VAL A 1073 -15.75 19.10 -23.08
CA VAL A 1073 -15.08 19.07 -21.77
C VAL A 1073 -13.60 19.37 -21.96
N LYS A 1074 -13.07 20.26 -21.11
CA LYS A 1074 -11.64 20.47 -20.97
C LYS A 1074 -11.21 20.23 -19.53
N LYS A 1075 -10.34 19.24 -19.36
CA LYS A 1075 -9.71 18.89 -18.08
C LYS A 1075 -8.38 19.63 -17.99
N ILE A 1076 -8.29 20.52 -17.01
CA ILE A 1076 -7.14 21.38 -16.79
C ILE A 1076 -6.41 20.88 -15.54
N LYS A 1077 -5.11 20.60 -15.65
CA LYS A 1077 -4.22 20.39 -14.50
C LYS A 1077 -3.53 21.70 -14.16
N GLY A 1078 -3.34 21.99 -12.88
CA GLY A 1078 -2.69 23.20 -12.39
C GLY A 1078 -3.60 24.43 -12.31
N ASN A 1079 -2.98 25.61 -12.21
CA ASN A 1079 -3.63 26.86 -11.83
C ASN A 1079 -4.16 27.70 -13.01
N THR A 1080 -4.32 27.11 -14.20
CA THR A 1080 -4.81 27.84 -15.38
C THR A 1080 -6.28 28.25 -15.20
N VAL A 1081 -6.54 29.56 -15.27
CA VAL A 1081 -7.87 30.17 -15.06
C VAL A 1081 -8.52 30.73 -16.33
N THR A 1082 -7.97 30.41 -17.49
CA THR A 1082 -8.52 30.78 -18.80
C THR A 1082 -8.55 29.56 -19.71
N VAL A 1083 -9.71 29.23 -20.25
CA VAL A 1083 -9.91 28.04 -21.11
C VAL A 1083 -10.64 28.45 -22.37
N THR A 1084 -10.19 27.92 -23.52
CA THR A 1084 -10.76 28.22 -24.83
C THR A 1084 -11.23 26.94 -25.53
N PHE A 1085 -12.49 26.89 -25.92
CA PHE A 1085 -13.09 25.89 -26.80
C PHE A 1085 -13.09 26.42 -28.23
N LYS A 1086 -12.54 25.66 -29.18
CA LYS A 1086 -12.52 26.00 -30.61
C LYS A 1086 -13.49 25.07 -31.36
N ASN A 1087 -13.95 25.48 -32.54
CA ASN A 1087 -14.83 24.69 -33.40
C ASN A 1087 -16.14 24.27 -32.72
N VAL A 1088 -16.70 25.17 -31.90
CA VAL A 1088 -18.00 24.98 -31.26
C VAL A 1088 -19.09 25.20 -32.31
N LYS A 1089 -20.00 24.22 -32.47
CA LYS A 1089 -21.12 24.30 -33.43
C LYS A 1089 -22.07 25.45 -33.09
N SER A 1090 -22.87 25.89 -34.07
CA SER A 1090 -23.93 26.87 -33.82
C SER A 1090 -25.01 26.26 -32.92
N GLY A 1091 -25.55 27.06 -32.00
CA GLY A 1091 -26.46 26.55 -30.98
C GLY A 1091 -26.44 27.35 -29.68
N THR A 1092 -27.29 26.93 -28.73
CA THR A 1092 -27.33 27.49 -27.38
C THR A 1092 -26.69 26.51 -26.42
N TYR A 1093 -25.66 26.96 -25.71
CA TYR A 1093 -24.89 26.16 -24.76
C TYR A 1093 -24.93 26.78 -23.35
N TYR A 1094 -24.52 25.99 -22.38
CA TYR A 1094 -24.35 26.34 -20.99
C TYR A 1094 -22.94 25.94 -20.56
N ILE A 1095 -22.19 26.89 -20.00
CA ILE A 1095 -20.84 26.68 -19.52
C ILE A 1095 -20.80 26.71 -18.00
N GLY A 1096 -20.12 25.71 -17.43
CA GLY A 1096 -19.92 25.54 -16.00
C GLY A 1096 -18.61 24.79 -15.76
N LEU A 1097 -18.04 24.96 -14.58
CA LEU A 1097 -16.85 24.22 -14.18
C LEU A 1097 -16.90 23.87 -12.70
N HIS A 1098 -16.08 22.91 -12.32
CA HIS A 1098 -15.81 22.58 -10.93
C HIS A 1098 -14.31 22.30 -10.77
N ALA A 1099 -13.78 22.64 -9.61
CA ALA A 1099 -12.41 22.35 -9.25
C ALA A 1099 -12.32 20.89 -8.76
N TRP A 1100 -11.14 20.29 -8.91
CA TRP A 1100 -10.86 18.98 -8.33
C TRP A 1100 -9.56 18.96 -7.55
N ASN A 1101 -9.52 18.10 -6.54
CA ASN A 1101 -8.34 17.72 -5.78
C ASN A 1101 -8.24 16.19 -5.80
N ARG A 1102 -7.16 15.61 -5.28
CA ARG A 1102 -7.00 14.18 -5.13
C ARG A 1102 -6.82 13.81 -3.66
N THR A 1103 -7.45 12.72 -3.27
CA THR A 1103 -7.31 12.10 -1.94
C THR A 1103 -5.92 11.50 -1.79
N SER A 1104 -5.38 11.49 -0.57
CA SER A 1104 -4.10 10.82 -0.26
C SER A 1104 -4.25 9.31 -0.11
N GLU A 1105 -5.47 8.81 0.13
CA GLU A 1105 -5.75 7.39 0.39
C GLU A 1105 -5.72 6.52 -0.88
N ASP A 1106 -6.37 6.96 -1.95
CA ASP A 1106 -6.55 6.18 -3.19
C ASP A 1106 -6.30 6.99 -4.47
N ASN A 1107 -5.74 8.21 -4.32
CA ASN A 1107 -5.48 9.15 -5.40
C ASN A 1107 -6.75 9.51 -6.23
N SER A 1108 -7.94 9.27 -5.71
CA SER A 1108 -9.20 9.53 -6.42
C SER A 1108 -9.57 11.02 -6.42
N LYS A 1109 -10.25 11.47 -7.48
CA LYS A 1109 -10.68 12.88 -7.58
C LYS A 1109 -11.82 13.18 -6.61
N THR A 1110 -11.63 14.21 -5.78
CA THR A 1110 -12.69 14.94 -5.06
C THR A 1110 -13.02 16.22 -5.82
N PHE A 1111 -14.28 16.63 -5.78
CA PHE A 1111 -14.76 17.77 -6.57
C PHE A 1111 -15.31 18.86 -5.67
N SER A 1112 -15.16 20.11 -6.10
CA SER A 1112 -15.90 21.23 -5.54
C SER A 1112 -17.36 21.21 -6.00
N GLU A 1113 -18.16 22.06 -5.37
CA GLU A 1113 -19.41 22.53 -5.96
C GLU A 1113 -19.18 23.17 -7.34
N TRP A 1114 -20.20 23.14 -8.19
CA TRP A 1114 -20.18 23.74 -9.52
C TRP A 1114 -20.19 25.27 -9.46
N SER A 1115 -19.53 25.88 -10.43
CA SER A 1115 -19.53 27.33 -10.65
C SER A 1115 -20.93 27.87 -11.01
N ASN A 1116 -21.07 29.19 -10.97
CA ASN A 1116 -22.18 29.91 -11.60
C ASN A 1116 -22.26 29.61 -13.11
N VAL A 1117 -23.23 28.78 -13.51
CA VAL A 1117 -23.43 28.40 -14.92
C VAL A 1117 -23.85 29.61 -15.77
N ARG A 1118 -23.24 29.76 -16.94
CA ARG A 1118 -23.54 30.84 -17.89
C ARG A 1118 -24.10 30.29 -19.21
N LYS A 1119 -25.12 30.95 -19.75
CA LYS A 1119 -25.66 30.64 -21.08
C LYS A 1119 -24.79 31.30 -22.16
N VAL A 1120 -24.49 30.57 -23.23
CA VAL A 1120 -23.66 30.97 -24.37
C VAL A 1120 -24.44 30.74 -25.65
N LYS A 1121 -24.50 31.73 -26.55
CA LYS A 1121 -25.19 31.60 -27.84
C LYS A 1121 -24.16 31.67 -28.97
N MET A 1122 -23.99 30.57 -29.69
CA MET A 1122 -23.13 30.45 -30.85
C MET A 1122 -23.93 30.79 -32.11
N LYS A 1123 -23.41 31.72 -32.92
CA LYS A 1123 -24.03 32.16 -34.17
C LYS A 1123 -23.56 31.32 -35.34
#